data_AF-A0A7L1QP89-F1
#
_entry.id   AF-A0A7L1QP89-F1
#
_cell.length_a   1.000
_cell.length_b   1.000
_cell.length_c   1.000
_cell.angle_alpha   90.00
_cell.angle_beta   90.00
_cell.angle_gamma   90.00
#
_symmetry.space_group_name_H-M   'P 1'
#
loop_
_entity.id
_entity.type
_entity.pdbx_description
1 polymer ?
#
loop_
_entity_poly.entity_id
_entity_poly.type
_entity_poly.pdbx_seq_one_letter_code
_entity_poly.pdbx_strand_id
1 'polypeptide(L)'
;ESSVLLCLKKRFHRDLIYTYIGQILISVNPFKDLSIYSEDVATMYHQGTLSKNAPHVFAIAEMAYTLSQCSGQQQCVLISGHSGSGKTEAAKAIVQYLTTLYRGCDSQRIRQPCNVLPILESFGNARTILNDNSSRFGKLLNVHLRHGIVVGTSISQYLLEKSRVVFQARGERNFHVFYELLAGLPAQQKEQMYLQEAESYFYLNQGRACDILGKEDRQDFLVLVQALEGISLSEDQLSSTWAVLAAILQLGNICFTSYEKESCEHAAIASDTEIQIVASLLCVSAELLQGAVTHRVTVTSYDRIFSPLSVEGAIDARDSIAKALYYLLFEWLLQRINEWLAPWESDSALGIVDIHGFEDLGVNSLEQLCINFANEHLQWFFSQAVIAQEEEEYRQEQLSWIPISKMYSRSCLDFLTAKPHGILCILDDQTSLAQATDHTFLQKCHYHHGNSPWYTKPKLPLPEFTVQHYAGPVTYQVHKFLSKNRDQLRPEVLEIFSQSRLKVVSHIFQRAKAACGQRRELGGRGLRPQASTLVSKFQQSLQDLTAKLRGSHTFFIRCITPNPGKLSSVFDVGFVSRQLRHSGVLEAIHIRKEGFPLRLPFHTFLARYGLLAGSRPSPGHREGCAAVLALVVGNPSDLYQIGVTKVFLKEQARQLLERRRLQRQSWAVVTLQRKFRRLLRQRRLRVLQEKATLIQAHFRGYQARKRYRRLKKTLVQFKTMILISRPLIQRRRLWQVSAVPSEQAQGFFGVSLLATVTDLFPLQDVGLLEIPAELAALLQFVEGEKSSSFPPCSITETQPPEVKVKDDLSLPPTINSHPFSSFVKSHFQKADFPAPGQPLQQPLTHLDAELQESALEINKLILRFIGDKSLRGWQEVLLGNFIAGRGLGAAALRDEIFSQVVAQAWRSLDTEHGRRAWVLMATLLSCFSPSPALQLPLLKFVSDHGMEGYSAVCQRKMLTAAQRTEPPRAYPPTQLEWTANQRRGKMVLDVHTFNEEKFSAEVESWMTGEQYAAWILSARGCDKKTRGWSVSLFTGNTWQDLLGCDFVLDLIGEME
;
A
#
# COMPACT_ATOMS: atom_id res chain seq x y z
N GLU A 1 19.21 1.09 -17.91
CA GLU A 1 19.13 2.25 -17.01
C GLU A 1 17.82 3.05 -17.18
N SER A 2 17.62 3.79 -18.29
CA SER A 2 16.55 4.79 -18.45
C SER A 2 15.12 4.33 -18.07
N SER A 3 14.75 3.08 -18.38
CA SER A 3 13.44 2.52 -18.02
C SER A 3 13.22 2.40 -16.51
N VAL A 4 14.27 2.09 -15.74
CA VAL A 4 14.24 2.00 -14.27
C VAL A 4 14.02 3.40 -13.70
N LEU A 5 14.78 4.37 -14.17
CA LEU A 5 14.69 5.75 -13.73
C LEU A 5 13.32 6.37 -14.07
N LEU A 6 12.78 6.11 -15.26
CA LEU A 6 11.43 6.54 -15.62
C LEU A 6 10.35 5.89 -14.74
N CYS A 7 10.53 4.62 -14.35
CA CYS A 7 9.63 3.93 -13.43
C CYS A 7 9.67 4.57 -12.03
N LEU A 8 10.86 4.74 -11.46
CA LEU A 8 11.05 5.37 -10.15
C LEU A 8 10.52 6.81 -10.16
N LYS A 9 10.81 7.61 -11.18
CA LYS A 9 10.27 8.97 -11.33
C LYS A 9 8.73 8.97 -11.35
N LYS A 10 8.10 8.12 -12.18
CA LYS A 10 6.63 8.02 -12.27
C LYS A 10 5.96 7.53 -10.98
N ARG A 11 6.63 6.67 -10.22
CA ARG A 11 6.15 6.17 -8.91
C ARG A 11 6.30 7.23 -7.83
N PHE A 12 7.45 7.92 -7.77
CA PHE A 12 7.71 9.03 -6.86
C PHE A 12 6.73 10.19 -7.01
N HIS A 13 6.37 10.57 -8.25
CA HIS A 13 5.34 11.62 -8.51
C HIS A 13 3.90 11.17 -8.15
N ARG A 14 3.71 9.93 -7.70
CA ARG A 14 2.44 9.38 -7.19
C ARG A 14 2.57 8.99 -5.70
N ASP A 15 3.58 9.50 -5.01
CA ASP A 15 3.93 9.18 -3.62
C ASP A 15 4.19 7.69 -3.33
N LEU A 16 4.43 6.88 -4.38
CA LEU A 16 4.80 5.47 -4.27
C LEU A 16 6.33 5.33 -4.14
N ILE A 17 6.86 5.62 -2.95
CA ILE A 17 8.31 5.67 -2.69
C ILE A 17 9.02 4.31 -2.81
N TYR A 18 8.30 3.22 -2.58
CA TYR A 18 8.85 1.86 -2.55
C TYR A 18 8.71 1.14 -3.89
N THR A 19 9.74 0.39 -4.30
CA THR A 19 9.73 -0.38 -5.55
C THR A 19 10.56 -1.66 -5.43
N TYR A 20 10.00 -2.84 -5.72
CA TYR A 20 10.76 -4.09 -5.75
C TYR A 20 11.62 -4.25 -7.00
N ILE A 21 12.79 -4.88 -6.80
CA ILE A 21 13.62 -5.49 -7.83
C ILE A 21 13.92 -6.91 -7.32
N GLY A 22 13.02 -7.85 -7.63
CA GLY A 22 13.02 -9.19 -7.02
C GLY A 22 12.95 -9.08 -5.49
N GLN A 23 13.91 -9.69 -4.79
CA GLN A 23 14.05 -9.64 -3.33
C GLN A 23 14.69 -8.33 -2.78
N ILE A 24 15.08 -7.38 -3.65
CA ILE A 24 15.66 -6.09 -3.25
C ILE A 24 14.55 -5.04 -3.22
N LEU A 25 14.49 -4.21 -2.17
CA LEU A 25 13.58 -3.08 -2.09
C LEU A 25 14.32 -1.76 -2.36
N ILE A 26 13.89 -0.97 -3.34
CA ILE A 26 14.26 0.44 -3.45
C ILE A 26 13.31 1.27 -2.58
N SER A 27 13.88 2.19 -1.81
CA SER A 27 13.19 3.27 -1.12
C SER A 27 13.70 4.62 -1.67
N VAL A 28 12.81 5.52 -2.05
CA VAL A 28 13.17 6.89 -2.47
C VAL A 28 12.67 7.87 -1.41
N ASN A 29 13.55 8.62 -0.75
CA ASN A 29 13.18 9.52 0.33
C ASN A 29 12.14 10.57 -0.16
N PRO A 30 10.92 10.66 0.43
CA PRO A 30 9.91 11.61 -0.01
C PRO A 30 10.18 13.07 0.38
N PHE A 31 11.00 13.31 1.42
CA PHE A 31 11.15 14.60 2.12
C PHE A 31 9.81 15.22 2.57
N LYS A 32 8.81 14.38 2.85
CA LYS A 32 7.51 14.74 3.46
C LYS A 32 6.92 13.51 4.13
N ASP A 33 6.07 13.73 5.12
CA ASP A 33 5.36 12.63 5.78
C ASP A 33 4.33 11.99 4.84
N LEU A 34 4.26 10.65 4.91
CA LEU A 34 3.32 9.82 4.19
C LEU A 34 2.61 8.91 5.20
N SER A 35 1.29 8.81 5.10
CA SER A 35 0.45 7.97 5.97
C SER A 35 0.54 6.48 5.61
N ILE A 36 1.76 5.96 5.44
CA ILE A 36 2.06 4.58 5.01
C ILE A 36 2.60 3.70 6.15
N TYR A 37 2.95 4.30 7.29
CA TYR A 37 3.49 3.60 8.47
C TYR A 37 2.45 3.43 9.60
N SER A 38 1.15 3.56 9.32
CA SER A 38 0.09 3.37 10.31
C SER A 38 -0.10 1.90 10.69
N GLU A 39 -0.67 1.65 11.88
CA GLU A 39 -0.95 0.29 12.35
C GLU A 39 -1.90 -0.48 11.41
N ASP A 40 -2.87 0.18 10.79
CA ASP A 40 -3.76 -0.41 9.77
C ASP A 40 -2.96 -0.98 8.58
N VAL A 41 -1.89 -0.28 8.16
CA VAL A 41 -1.02 -0.76 7.09
C VAL A 41 -0.10 -1.88 7.60
N ALA A 42 0.34 -1.85 8.85
CA ALA A 42 1.08 -2.98 9.43
C ALA A 42 0.21 -4.26 9.44
N THR A 43 -1.03 -4.19 9.93
CA THR A 43 -1.94 -5.36 9.96
C THR A 43 -2.28 -5.90 8.57
N MET A 44 -2.45 -5.03 7.56
CA MET A 44 -2.65 -5.45 6.15
C MET A 44 -1.48 -6.27 5.60
N TYR A 45 -0.25 -6.03 6.09
CA TYR A 45 0.95 -6.71 5.58
C TYR A 45 1.26 -8.03 6.29
N HIS A 46 0.66 -8.28 7.46
CA HIS A 46 0.81 -9.51 8.23
C HIS A 46 0.33 -10.74 7.44
N GLN A 47 1.08 -11.85 7.50
CA GLN A 47 0.86 -13.11 6.79
C GLN A 47 0.80 -13.00 5.25
N GLY A 48 1.17 -11.85 4.69
CA GLY A 48 1.14 -11.59 3.25
C GLY A 48 2.45 -11.96 2.54
N THR A 49 2.35 -12.61 1.38
CA THR A 49 3.52 -12.93 0.55
C THR A 49 3.95 -11.72 -0.30
N LEU A 50 5.25 -11.61 -0.60
CA LEU A 50 5.84 -10.59 -1.49
C LEU A 50 5.14 -10.44 -2.86
N SER A 51 4.46 -11.50 -3.33
CA SER A 51 3.69 -11.55 -4.58
C SER A 51 2.26 -11.04 -4.47
N LYS A 52 1.69 -10.97 -3.26
CA LYS A 52 0.34 -10.45 -2.97
C LYS A 52 0.37 -8.98 -2.56
N ASN A 53 1.37 -8.60 -1.75
CA ASN A 53 1.43 -7.27 -1.14
C ASN A 53 2.14 -6.26 -2.05
N ALA A 54 1.72 -5.00 -2.01
CA ALA A 54 2.40 -3.93 -2.73
C ALA A 54 3.84 -3.70 -2.18
N PRO A 55 4.74 -3.03 -2.93
CA PRO A 55 6.08 -2.73 -2.43
C PRO A 55 6.04 -1.87 -1.17
N HIS A 56 6.55 -2.41 -0.06
CA HIS A 56 6.67 -1.71 1.23
C HIS A 56 7.80 -2.28 2.09
N VAL A 57 8.29 -1.49 3.05
CA VAL A 57 9.30 -1.95 4.02
C VAL A 57 8.76 -3.06 4.93
N PHE A 58 7.49 -2.98 5.32
CA PHE A 58 6.81 -3.99 6.15
C PHE A 58 6.77 -5.38 5.49
N ALA A 59 6.68 -5.47 4.16
CA ALA A 59 6.73 -6.77 3.47
C ALA A 59 8.12 -7.44 3.54
N ILE A 60 9.20 -6.65 3.61
CA ILE A 60 10.56 -7.18 3.82
C ILE A 60 10.71 -7.64 5.28
N ALA A 61 10.16 -6.87 6.24
CA ALA A 61 10.14 -7.25 7.65
C ALA A 61 9.34 -8.55 7.89
N GLU A 62 8.13 -8.66 7.35
CA GLU A 62 7.30 -9.86 7.44
C GLU A 62 7.95 -11.08 6.77
N MET A 63 8.60 -10.89 5.61
CA MET A 63 9.31 -11.99 4.94
C MET A 63 10.53 -12.46 5.74
N ALA A 64 11.30 -11.54 6.33
CA ALA A 64 12.43 -11.89 7.18
C ALA A 64 11.98 -12.57 8.48
N TYR A 65 10.89 -12.11 9.09
CA TYR A 65 10.24 -12.77 10.21
C TYR A 65 9.74 -14.17 9.83
N THR A 66 8.98 -14.33 8.75
CA THR A 66 8.45 -15.63 8.30
C THR A 66 9.58 -16.62 8.00
N LEU A 67 10.64 -16.20 7.29
CA LEU A 67 11.78 -17.08 7.03
C LEU A 67 12.52 -17.49 8.32
N SER A 68 12.58 -16.63 9.34
CA SER A 68 13.17 -17.00 10.64
C SER A 68 12.39 -18.09 11.39
N GLN A 69 11.12 -18.32 11.03
CA GLN A 69 10.30 -19.41 11.59
C GLN A 69 10.41 -20.71 10.78
N CYS A 70 10.57 -20.60 9.46
CA CYS A 70 10.65 -21.76 8.58
C CYS A 70 12.08 -22.29 8.37
N SER A 71 13.11 -21.51 8.70
CA SER A 71 14.52 -21.85 8.47
C SER A 71 15.33 -21.71 9.75
N GLY A 72 16.22 -22.68 10.01
CA GLY A 72 17.22 -22.58 11.08
C GLY A 72 18.36 -21.59 10.78
N GLN A 73 18.34 -20.90 9.64
CA GLN A 73 19.32 -19.88 9.29
C GLN A 73 18.91 -18.50 9.82
N GLN A 74 19.85 -17.80 10.46
CA GLN A 74 19.67 -16.41 10.88
C GLN A 74 19.31 -15.50 9.69
N GLN A 75 18.50 -14.48 9.95
CA GLN A 75 17.98 -13.56 8.95
C GLN A 75 18.55 -12.17 9.20
N CYS A 76 18.91 -11.45 8.14
CA CYS A 76 19.45 -10.09 8.22
C CYS A 76 18.77 -9.15 7.21
N VAL A 77 18.56 -7.89 7.57
CA VAL A 77 18.14 -6.82 6.66
C VAL A 77 19.23 -5.76 6.60
N LEU A 78 19.90 -5.65 5.44
CA LEU A 78 20.93 -4.66 5.18
C LEU A 78 20.33 -3.44 4.49
N ILE A 79 20.37 -2.29 5.18
CA ILE A 79 19.90 -1.01 4.67
C ILE A 79 21.11 -0.18 4.24
N SER A 80 21.10 0.31 3.00
CA SER A 80 22.26 1.01 2.42
C SER A 80 21.83 2.10 1.44
N GLY A 81 22.72 3.09 1.25
CA GLY A 81 22.42 4.32 0.50
C GLY A 81 23.22 5.50 1.04
N HIS A 82 23.29 6.58 0.26
CA HIS A 82 24.04 7.80 0.58
C HIS A 82 23.59 8.43 1.91
N SER A 83 24.38 9.34 2.48
CA SER A 83 23.93 10.12 3.64
C SER A 83 22.65 10.91 3.31
N GLY A 84 21.73 11.04 4.28
CA GLY A 84 20.41 11.66 4.08
C GLY A 84 19.36 10.86 3.28
N SER A 85 19.67 9.65 2.81
CA SER A 85 18.73 8.84 1.99
C SER A 85 17.57 8.19 2.76
N GLY A 86 17.47 8.34 4.08
CA GLY A 86 16.39 7.76 4.90
C GLY A 86 16.63 6.32 5.38
N LYS A 87 17.90 5.92 5.58
CA LYS A 87 18.25 4.57 6.09
C LYS A 87 17.73 4.32 7.51
N THR A 88 18.01 5.23 8.44
CA THR A 88 17.58 5.15 9.84
C THR A 88 16.05 5.15 9.97
N GLU A 89 15.32 5.91 9.14
CA GLU A 89 13.86 5.88 9.10
C GLU A 89 13.29 4.54 8.57
N ALA A 90 13.95 3.93 7.58
CA ALA A 90 13.60 2.58 7.16
C ALA A 90 13.88 1.53 8.26
N ALA A 91 14.96 1.69 9.04
CA ALA A 91 15.26 0.84 10.20
C ALA A 91 14.20 0.98 11.30
N LYS A 92 13.81 2.22 11.64
CA LYS A 92 12.72 2.54 12.58
C LYS A 92 11.41 1.86 12.16
N ALA A 93 11.01 2.00 10.91
CA ALA A 93 9.78 1.39 10.38
C ALA A 93 9.78 -0.15 10.49
N ILE A 94 10.93 -0.82 10.25
CA ILE A 94 11.05 -2.28 10.45
C ILE A 94 10.91 -2.64 11.92
N VAL A 95 11.61 -1.94 12.82
CA VAL A 95 11.55 -2.19 14.26
C VAL A 95 10.14 -1.96 14.79
N GLN A 96 9.45 -0.89 14.36
CA GLN A 96 8.04 -0.63 14.68
C GLN A 96 7.12 -1.73 14.17
N TYR A 97 7.29 -2.21 12.93
CA TYR A 97 6.50 -3.32 12.39
C TYR A 97 6.67 -4.59 13.21
N LEU A 98 7.90 -5.02 13.45
CA LEU A 98 8.21 -6.19 14.30
C LEU A 98 7.70 -5.99 15.73
N THR A 99 7.59 -4.74 16.19
CA THR A 99 6.98 -4.37 17.48
C THR A 99 5.45 -4.51 17.48
N THR A 100 4.76 -4.23 16.37
CA THR A 100 3.30 -4.49 16.31
C THR A 100 2.95 -5.97 16.42
N LEU A 101 3.87 -6.87 16.05
CA LEU A 101 3.72 -8.32 16.23
C LEU A 101 3.77 -8.77 17.71
N TYR A 102 4.14 -7.90 18.68
CA TYR A 102 4.18 -8.25 20.11
C TYR A 102 2.79 -8.51 20.74
N ARG A 103 1.67 -8.10 20.12
CA ARG A 103 0.32 -8.01 20.75
C ARG A 103 -0.34 -9.35 21.17
N GLY A 104 0.41 -10.45 21.24
CA GLY A 104 -0.06 -11.78 21.67
C GLY A 104 0.25 -12.19 23.12
N CYS A 105 1.15 -11.49 23.83
CA CYS A 105 1.53 -11.82 25.21
C CYS A 105 1.60 -10.56 26.11
N ASP A 106 1.11 -10.69 27.35
CA ASP A 106 1.12 -9.72 28.47
C ASP A 106 1.80 -8.37 28.20
N SER A 107 1.00 -7.41 27.71
CA SER A 107 1.41 -6.09 27.21
C SER A 107 2.20 -5.19 28.19
N GLN A 108 2.40 -5.61 29.44
CA GLN A 108 3.04 -4.81 30.50
C GLN A 108 4.52 -5.17 30.76
N ARG A 109 5.09 -6.22 30.15
CA ARG A 109 6.47 -6.66 30.46
C ARG A 109 7.50 -6.48 29.33
N ILE A 110 7.09 -6.29 28.08
CA ILE A 110 8.03 -6.24 26.95
C ILE A 110 8.48 -4.80 26.69
N ARG A 111 9.79 -4.56 26.91
CA ARG A 111 10.45 -3.25 26.79
C ARG A 111 10.66 -2.89 25.31
N GLN A 112 10.05 -1.80 24.85
CA GLN A 112 10.07 -1.47 23.43
C GLN A 112 11.37 -0.78 22.98
N PRO A 113 11.97 -1.16 21.84
CA PRO A 113 13.23 -0.57 21.37
C PRO A 113 13.10 0.90 20.95
N CYS A 114 11.90 1.33 20.54
CA CYS A 114 11.66 2.72 20.16
C CYS A 114 11.90 3.72 21.31
N ASN A 115 11.75 3.29 22.57
CA ASN A 115 11.92 4.14 23.74
C ASN A 115 13.38 4.57 23.95
N VAL A 116 14.36 3.82 23.43
CA VAL A 116 15.80 4.13 23.55
C VAL A 116 16.42 4.73 22.28
N LEU A 117 15.67 4.80 21.18
CA LEU A 117 16.15 5.47 19.97
C LEU A 117 16.48 6.95 20.19
N PRO A 118 15.70 7.75 20.96
CA PRO A 118 16.07 9.13 21.26
C PRO A 118 17.47 9.26 21.89
N ILE A 119 17.81 8.38 22.84
CA ILE A 119 19.14 8.36 23.48
C ILE A 119 20.25 8.16 22.44
N LEU A 120 20.05 7.19 21.54
CA LEU A 120 20.99 6.87 20.49
C LEU A 120 21.09 7.94 19.39
N GLU A 121 20.06 8.77 19.20
CA GLU A 121 20.11 9.90 18.28
C GLU A 121 20.76 11.12 18.93
N SER A 122 20.39 11.48 20.16
CA SER A 122 21.01 12.57 20.93
C SER A 122 22.54 12.41 21.04
N PHE A 123 23.01 11.23 21.49
CA PHE A 123 24.44 10.99 21.69
C PHE A 123 25.19 10.51 20.43
N GLY A 124 24.49 10.05 19.40
CA GLY A 124 25.12 9.36 18.26
C GLY A 124 24.87 9.99 16.89
N ASN A 125 23.96 10.97 16.80
CA ASN A 125 23.68 11.71 15.57
C ASN A 125 24.14 13.17 15.69
N ALA A 126 24.38 13.81 14.54
CA ALA A 126 24.75 15.22 14.43
C ALA A 126 24.33 15.79 13.07
N ARG A 127 24.29 17.13 12.98
CA ARG A 127 24.07 17.83 11.70
C ARG A 127 25.33 17.84 10.83
N THR A 128 25.18 17.36 9.61
CA THR A 128 26.14 17.53 8.51
C THR A 128 25.53 18.39 7.40
N ILE A 129 26.35 18.80 6.43
CA ILE A 129 25.88 19.53 5.23
C ILE A 129 24.79 18.73 4.48
N LEU A 130 24.89 17.40 4.48
CA LEU A 130 24.00 16.48 3.76
C LEU A 130 22.71 16.12 4.52
N ASN A 131 22.73 16.13 5.85
CA ASN A 131 21.60 15.70 6.68
C ASN A 131 21.66 16.34 8.08
N ASP A 132 20.54 16.90 8.55
CA ASP A 132 20.50 17.64 9.82
C ASP A 132 20.39 16.72 11.05
N ASN A 133 19.95 15.47 10.88
CA ASN A 133 19.99 14.40 11.89
C ASN A 133 20.76 13.18 11.32
N SER A 134 22.08 13.31 11.17
CA SER A 134 22.93 12.27 10.56
C SER A 134 23.49 11.31 11.60
N SER A 135 23.16 10.03 11.51
CA SER A 135 23.81 8.95 12.26
C SER A 135 25.33 8.96 12.05
N ARG A 136 26.09 9.20 13.13
CA ARG A 136 27.57 9.22 13.13
C ARG A 136 28.18 7.96 13.76
N PHE A 137 27.36 6.93 13.98
CA PHE A 137 27.76 5.55 14.26
C PHE A 137 26.85 4.57 13.50
N GLY A 138 27.37 3.40 13.14
CA GLY A 138 26.61 2.30 12.56
C GLY A 138 25.94 1.47 13.66
N LYS A 139 24.72 1.01 13.38
CA LYS A 139 23.81 0.36 14.32
C LYS A 139 23.44 -1.02 13.77
N LEU A 140 23.71 -2.08 14.54
CA LEU A 140 23.14 -3.42 14.32
C LEU A 140 22.12 -3.67 15.41
N LEU A 141 20.84 -3.67 15.06
CA LEU A 141 19.75 -4.04 15.95
C LEU A 141 19.41 -5.51 15.72
N ASN A 142 19.64 -6.37 16.70
CA ASN A 142 19.19 -7.76 16.68
C ASN A 142 17.85 -7.86 17.39
N VAL A 143 16.83 -8.36 16.69
CA VAL A 143 15.52 -8.66 17.24
C VAL A 143 15.48 -10.15 17.58
N HIS A 144 15.35 -10.48 18.85
CA HIS A 144 15.47 -11.86 19.36
C HIS A 144 14.10 -12.53 19.44
N LEU A 145 14.06 -13.78 18.99
CA LEU A 145 12.86 -14.59 18.81
C LEU A 145 12.97 -15.88 19.64
N ARG A 146 11.85 -16.31 20.22
CA ARG A 146 11.70 -17.59 20.92
C ARG A 146 10.38 -18.24 20.53
N HIS A 147 10.40 -19.43 19.95
CA HIS A 147 9.22 -20.09 19.36
C HIS A 147 8.33 -19.16 18.50
N GLY A 148 8.95 -18.22 17.76
CA GLY A 148 8.28 -17.21 16.93
C GLY A 148 7.79 -15.95 17.65
N ILE A 149 7.78 -15.93 18.98
CA ILE A 149 7.46 -14.72 19.74
C ILE A 149 8.73 -13.88 19.87
N VAL A 150 8.65 -12.59 19.57
CA VAL A 150 9.77 -11.66 19.82
C VAL A 150 9.88 -11.45 21.33
N VAL A 151 11.06 -11.74 21.90
CA VAL A 151 11.30 -11.74 23.36
C VAL A 151 12.11 -10.56 23.88
N GLY A 152 12.82 -9.85 22.99
CA GLY A 152 13.64 -8.69 23.33
C GLY A 152 14.53 -8.26 22.17
N THR A 153 15.41 -7.30 22.40
CA THR A 153 16.31 -6.79 21.35
C THR A 153 17.71 -6.48 21.90
N SER A 154 18.72 -6.41 21.05
CA SER A 154 20.05 -5.92 21.44
C SER A 154 20.67 -5.06 20.35
N ILE A 155 21.45 -4.05 20.75
CA ILE A 155 22.01 -3.03 19.87
C ILE A 155 23.53 -3.06 19.97
N SER A 156 24.21 -3.30 18.84
CA SER A 156 25.67 -3.22 18.71
C SER A 156 26.07 -1.99 17.89
N GLN A 157 27.09 -1.26 18.35
CA GLN A 157 27.65 -0.13 17.61
C GLN A 157 28.82 -0.52 16.70
N TYR A 158 28.99 0.23 15.62
CA TYR A 158 30.12 0.14 14.69
C TYR A 158 30.62 1.56 14.38
N LEU A 159 31.89 1.86 14.70
CA LEU A 159 32.59 3.11 14.38
C LEU A 159 31.82 4.42 14.73
N LEU A 160 31.87 4.85 15.99
CA LEU A 160 31.50 6.22 16.36
C LEU A 160 32.56 7.22 15.83
N GLU A 161 32.13 8.30 15.18
CA GLU A 161 32.99 9.41 14.73
C GLU A 161 33.49 10.26 15.92
N LYS A 162 34.41 9.70 16.73
CA LYS A 162 34.91 10.34 17.97
C LYS A 162 35.45 11.76 17.76
N SER A 163 36.03 12.05 16.60
CA SER A 163 36.63 13.36 16.30
C SER A 163 35.63 14.50 16.23
N ARG A 164 34.34 14.23 15.95
CA ARG A 164 33.28 15.24 15.95
C ARG A 164 33.13 15.96 17.30
N VAL A 165 33.50 15.28 18.40
CA VAL A 165 33.49 15.85 19.77
C VAL A 165 34.36 17.12 19.86
N VAL A 166 35.47 17.19 19.12
CA VAL A 166 36.44 18.30 19.24
C VAL A 166 36.55 19.17 17.98
N PHE A 167 36.01 18.71 16.85
CA PHE A 167 36.12 19.39 15.55
C PHE A 167 34.83 19.27 14.75
N GLN A 168 34.41 20.39 14.14
CA GLN A 168 33.29 20.42 13.19
C GLN A 168 33.66 21.23 11.96
N ALA A 169 33.25 20.75 10.78
CA ALA A 169 33.38 21.52 9.55
C ALA A 169 32.37 22.69 9.53
N ARG A 170 32.65 23.72 8.71
CA ARG A 170 31.76 24.90 8.56
C ARG A 170 30.37 24.48 8.08
N GLY A 171 29.33 24.85 8.83
CA GLY A 171 27.94 24.46 8.58
C GLY A 171 27.49 23.16 9.25
N GLU A 172 28.37 22.47 9.99
CA GLU A 172 28.04 21.28 10.79
C GLU A 172 27.90 21.59 12.28
N ARG A 173 27.27 20.67 13.03
CA ARG A 173 27.23 20.68 14.51
C ARG A 173 28.03 19.51 15.10
N ASN A 174 28.32 19.64 16.39
CA ASN A 174 28.70 18.53 17.25
C ASN A 174 27.47 17.60 17.48
N PHE A 175 27.61 16.54 18.29
CA PHE A 175 26.50 15.68 18.67
C PHE A 175 25.35 16.47 19.30
N HIS A 176 24.11 16.06 19.02
CA HIS A 176 22.93 16.84 19.42
C HIS A 176 22.82 17.04 20.93
N VAL A 177 23.21 16.02 21.72
CA VAL A 177 23.14 16.04 23.19
C VAL A 177 23.79 17.25 23.83
N PHE A 178 24.88 17.81 23.26
CA PHE A 178 25.51 19.01 23.83
C PHE A 178 24.60 20.23 23.77
N TYR A 179 23.87 20.41 22.66
CA TYR A 179 22.97 21.54 22.47
C TYR A 179 21.64 21.31 23.18
N GLU A 180 21.15 20.07 23.22
CA GLU A 180 19.97 19.66 24.00
C GLU A 180 20.20 19.90 25.50
N LEU A 181 21.37 19.53 26.02
CA LEU A 181 21.81 19.82 27.40
C LEU A 181 21.81 21.32 27.69
N LEU A 182 22.41 22.12 26.81
CA LEU A 182 22.48 23.58 26.97
C LEU A 182 21.11 24.26 26.79
N ALA A 183 20.20 23.74 25.97
CA ALA A 183 18.86 24.30 25.79
C ALA A 183 17.87 23.87 26.90
N GLY A 184 18.03 22.65 27.43
CA GLY A 184 17.03 21.99 28.27
C GLY A 184 17.28 21.99 29.78
N LEU A 185 18.53 22.11 30.25
CA LEU A 185 18.81 22.11 31.70
C LEU A 185 18.18 23.32 32.43
N PRO A 186 17.64 23.12 33.66
CA PRO A 186 17.22 24.21 34.53
C PRO A 186 18.39 25.16 34.86
N ALA A 187 18.12 26.46 34.98
CA ALA A 187 19.14 27.48 35.25
C ALA A 187 20.02 27.17 36.48
N GLN A 188 19.41 26.73 37.59
CA GLN A 188 20.13 26.34 38.80
C GLN A 188 21.13 25.18 38.57
N GLN A 189 20.79 24.21 37.72
CA GLN A 189 21.69 23.09 37.39
C GLN A 189 22.76 23.52 36.38
N LYS A 190 22.45 24.44 35.45
CA LYS A 190 23.45 25.05 34.57
C LYS A 190 24.53 25.78 35.37
N GLU A 191 24.13 26.61 36.34
CA GLU A 191 25.05 27.32 37.23
C GLU A 191 25.95 26.36 38.02
N GLN A 192 25.37 25.30 38.62
CA GLN A 192 26.13 24.25 39.32
C GLN A 192 27.14 23.52 38.44
N MET A 193 26.84 23.34 37.15
CA MET A 193 27.69 22.68 36.17
C MET A 193 28.61 23.64 35.39
N TYR A 194 28.63 24.94 35.75
CA TYR A 194 29.36 26.00 35.05
C TYR A 194 29.02 26.08 33.55
N LEU A 195 27.75 25.88 33.18
CA LEU A 195 27.30 25.87 31.78
C LEU A 195 26.89 27.26 31.28
N GLN A 196 27.33 27.58 30.06
CA GLN A 196 27.05 28.82 29.32
C GLN A 196 26.36 28.51 27.97
N GLU A 197 26.09 29.54 27.15
CA GLU A 197 25.55 29.36 25.80
C GLU A 197 26.55 28.67 24.85
N ALA A 198 26.04 28.08 23.77
CA ALA A 198 26.82 27.19 22.89
C ALA A 198 28.02 27.91 22.21
N GLU A 199 27.88 29.20 21.93
CA GLU A 199 28.91 30.06 21.31
C GLU A 199 30.15 30.19 22.20
N SER A 200 30.01 30.06 23.51
CA SER A 200 31.09 30.16 24.50
C SER A 200 32.04 28.96 24.50
N TYR A 201 31.68 27.85 23.83
CA TYR A 201 32.47 26.62 23.85
C TYR A 201 33.21 26.39 22.54
N PHE A 202 34.53 26.28 22.62
CA PHE A 202 35.39 25.99 21.47
C PHE A 202 34.99 24.70 20.73
N TYR A 203 34.46 23.69 21.43
CA TYR A 203 33.99 22.45 20.82
C TYR A 203 32.59 22.52 20.18
N LEU A 204 31.91 23.66 20.21
CA LEU A 204 30.58 23.85 19.59
C LEU A 204 30.56 24.97 18.55
N ASN A 205 31.40 26.00 18.70
CA ASN A 205 31.36 27.21 17.88
C ASN A 205 32.14 27.13 16.55
N GLN A 206 33.02 26.15 16.35
CA GLN A 206 33.85 25.99 15.14
C GLN A 206 33.02 25.92 13.84
N GLY A 207 31.90 25.19 13.87
CA GLY A 207 31.01 25.02 12.72
C GLY A 207 30.24 26.29 12.33
N ARG A 208 30.16 27.30 13.22
CA ARG A 208 29.37 28.54 13.07
C ARG A 208 27.88 28.31 12.75
N ALA A 209 27.30 27.23 13.26
CA ALA A 209 25.93 26.82 12.98
C ALA A 209 25.27 26.17 14.20
N CYS A 210 25.09 26.93 15.29
CA CYS A 210 24.51 26.42 16.53
C CYS A 210 23.05 26.00 16.38
N ASP A 211 22.26 26.69 15.57
CA ASP A 211 20.82 26.40 15.38
C ASP A 211 20.50 25.52 14.17
N ILE A 212 19.39 24.79 14.26
CA ILE A 212 18.81 24.00 13.16
C ILE A 212 17.38 24.47 12.92
N LEU A 213 17.06 24.86 11.67
CA LEU A 213 15.72 25.31 11.30
C LEU A 213 14.70 24.17 11.50
N GLY A 214 13.69 24.41 12.34
CA GLY A 214 12.61 23.46 12.62
C GLY A 214 12.94 22.37 13.66
N LYS A 215 14.08 22.45 14.37
CA LYS A 215 14.37 21.62 15.54
C LYS A 215 14.27 22.44 16.82
N GLU A 216 13.66 21.89 17.86
CA GLU A 216 13.60 22.50 19.20
C GLU A 216 14.44 21.67 20.19
N ASP A 217 15.75 21.93 20.26
CA ASP A 217 16.69 21.17 21.12
C ASP A 217 16.26 21.11 22.60
N ARG A 218 15.47 22.08 23.10
CA ARG A 218 14.87 22.05 24.45
C ARG A 218 13.78 20.97 24.61
N GLN A 219 12.93 20.78 23.60
CA GLN A 219 11.88 19.76 23.63
C GLN A 219 12.49 18.36 23.45
N ASP A 220 13.50 18.24 22.59
CA ASP A 220 14.24 16.99 22.41
C ASP A 220 15.00 16.58 23.69
N PHE A 221 15.52 17.53 24.46
CA PHE A 221 16.09 17.23 25.79
C PHE A 221 15.07 16.63 26.77
N LEU A 222 13.81 17.10 26.76
CA LEU A 222 12.76 16.51 27.62
C LEU A 222 12.47 15.06 27.22
N VAL A 223 12.43 14.77 25.92
CA VAL A 223 12.27 13.40 25.39
C VAL A 223 13.48 12.52 25.75
N LEU A 224 14.70 13.07 25.68
CA LEU A 224 15.92 12.39 26.09
C LEU A 224 15.93 12.02 27.58
N VAL A 225 15.54 12.96 28.46
CA VAL A 225 15.44 12.71 29.92
C VAL A 225 14.42 11.61 30.21
N GLN A 226 13.21 11.70 29.63
CA GLN A 226 12.17 10.66 29.77
C GLN A 226 12.65 9.28 29.28
N ALA A 227 13.43 9.23 28.20
CA ALA A 227 14.01 7.98 27.69
C ALA A 227 15.09 7.40 28.64
N LEU A 228 15.94 8.24 29.21
CA LEU A 228 16.99 7.83 30.16
C LEU A 228 16.41 7.37 31.51
N GLU A 229 15.37 8.04 32.00
CA GLU A 229 14.57 7.61 33.16
C GLU A 229 13.85 6.28 32.88
N GLY A 230 13.32 6.11 31.66
CA GLY A 230 12.65 4.87 31.22
C GLY A 230 13.54 3.62 31.24
N ILE A 231 14.85 3.78 31.00
CA ILE A 231 15.85 2.70 31.17
C ILE A 231 16.39 2.58 32.61
N SER A 232 15.77 3.28 33.57
CA SER A 232 16.07 3.21 35.01
C SER A 232 17.47 3.70 35.42
N LEU A 233 18.00 4.74 34.76
CA LEU A 233 19.11 5.51 35.35
C LEU A 233 18.59 6.27 36.58
N SER A 234 19.35 6.23 37.69
CA SER A 234 19.06 7.08 38.85
C SER A 234 19.53 8.52 38.61
N GLU A 235 18.96 9.47 39.36
CA GLU A 235 19.33 10.89 39.30
C GLU A 235 20.84 11.12 39.46
N ASP A 236 21.51 10.38 40.35
CA ASP A 236 22.98 10.38 40.48
C ASP A 236 23.71 10.05 39.16
N GLN A 237 23.19 9.07 38.40
CA GLN A 237 23.78 8.64 37.13
C GLN A 237 23.48 9.63 36.00
N LEU A 238 22.31 10.27 36.02
CA LEU A 238 21.96 11.37 35.10
C LEU A 238 22.83 12.59 35.35
N SER A 239 22.90 13.06 36.59
CA SER A 239 23.77 14.16 37.03
C SER A 239 25.25 13.89 36.70
N SER A 240 25.71 12.64 36.92
CA SER A 240 27.04 12.18 36.48
C SER A 240 27.25 12.28 34.96
N THR A 241 26.23 11.94 34.17
CA THR A 241 26.27 12.02 32.70
C THR A 241 26.37 13.47 32.24
N TRP A 242 25.58 14.36 32.84
CA TRP A 242 25.60 15.81 32.58
C TRP A 242 26.92 16.45 33.00
N ALA A 243 27.48 16.07 34.15
CA ALA A 243 28.79 16.53 34.62
C ALA A 243 29.93 16.11 33.65
N VAL A 244 29.89 14.90 33.09
CA VAL A 244 30.88 14.46 32.09
C VAL A 244 30.74 15.26 30.78
N LEU A 245 29.53 15.54 30.30
CA LEU A 245 29.33 16.36 29.11
C LEU A 245 29.77 17.82 29.34
N ALA A 246 29.43 18.40 30.49
CA ALA A 246 29.89 19.74 30.90
C ALA A 246 31.43 19.80 30.99
N ALA A 247 32.06 18.79 31.58
CA ALA A 247 33.51 18.69 31.64
C ALA A 247 34.17 18.55 30.27
N ILE A 248 33.53 17.87 29.31
CA ILE A 248 34.01 17.80 27.92
C ILE A 248 33.96 19.18 27.25
N LEU A 249 32.88 19.96 27.45
CA LEU A 249 32.78 21.31 26.92
C LEU A 249 33.84 22.25 27.54
N GLN A 250 34.00 22.19 28.86
CA GLN A 250 35.00 23.00 29.58
C GLN A 250 36.45 22.59 29.24
N LEU A 251 36.72 21.31 29.00
CA LEU A 251 38.02 20.85 28.49
C LEU A 251 38.41 21.56 27.19
N GLY A 252 37.45 21.83 26.29
CA GLY A 252 37.72 22.51 25.02
C GLY A 252 38.17 23.96 25.16
N ASN A 253 37.80 24.62 26.26
CA ASN A 253 38.16 26.00 26.56
C ASN A 253 39.52 26.14 27.26
N ILE A 254 40.19 25.04 27.65
CA ILE A 254 41.56 25.09 28.16
C ILE A 254 42.49 25.56 27.04
N CYS A 255 43.05 26.76 27.23
CA CYS A 255 44.07 27.37 26.38
C CYS A 255 45.48 27.10 26.94
N PHE A 256 46.46 26.96 26.03
CA PHE A 256 47.87 26.78 26.37
C PHE A 256 48.71 27.93 25.85
N THR A 257 49.73 28.29 26.61
CA THR A 257 50.79 29.22 26.21
C THR A 257 52.10 28.45 26.05
N SER A 258 52.94 28.87 25.10
CA SER A 258 54.32 28.40 25.05
C SER A 258 55.17 29.19 26.06
N TYR A 259 56.08 28.48 26.73
CA TYR A 259 57.24 29.09 27.36
C TYR A 259 58.48 28.34 26.90
N GLU A 260 59.53 29.08 26.55
CA GLU A 260 60.81 28.48 26.15
C GLU A 260 61.63 28.15 27.40
N LYS A 261 62.11 26.91 27.47
CA LYS A 261 63.13 26.52 28.44
C LYS A 261 64.10 25.56 27.76
N GLU A 262 65.40 25.85 27.87
CA GLU A 262 66.47 24.99 27.33
C GLU A 262 66.30 24.66 25.83
N SER A 263 65.92 25.68 25.02
CA SER A 263 65.67 25.58 23.56
C SER A 263 64.55 24.63 23.10
N CYS A 264 63.67 24.21 24.03
CA CYS A 264 62.43 23.50 23.71
C CYS A 264 61.20 24.39 24.06
N GLU A 265 60.17 24.35 23.21
CA GLU A 265 58.85 24.90 23.54
C GLU A 265 58.12 23.98 24.51
N HIS A 266 57.77 24.48 25.69
CA HIS A 266 56.95 23.78 26.66
C HIS A 266 55.56 24.41 26.76
N ALA A 267 54.53 23.58 26.88
CA ALA A 267 53.16 24.01 27.10
C ALA A 267 52.89 24.29 28.59
N ALA A 268 52.50 25.53 28.90
CA ALA A 268 51.83 25.90 30.14
C ALA A 268 50.33 26.08 29.88
N ILE A 269 49.52 26.04 30.95
CA ILE A 269 48.10 26.40 30.88
C ILE A 269 47.99 27.93 31.04
N ALA A 270 47.14 28.56 30.23
CA ALA A 270 46.96 30.02 30.23
C ALA A 270 46.14 30.53 31.43
N SER A 271 45.18 29.72 31.90
CA SER A 271 44.33 30.00 33.06
C SER A 271 43.98 28.71 33.79
N ASP A 272 44.19 28.68 35.11
CA ASP A 272 43.91 27.51 35.93
C ASP A 272 42.41 27.34 36.25
N THR A 273 41.55 28.32 35.93
CA THR A 273 40.11 28.28 36.25
C THR A 273 39.39 27.13 35.55
N GLU A 274 39.62 26.95 34.25
CA GLU A 274 38.95 25.97 33.41
C GLU A 274 39.34 24.55 33.82
N ILE A 275 40.62 24.32 34.15
CA ILE A 275 41.08 23.01 34.60
C ILE A 275 40.63 22.68 36.03
N GLN A 276 40.51 23.67 36.92
CA GLN A 276 39.88 23.49 38.23
C GLN A 276 38.38 23.16 38.10
N ILE A 277 37.65 23.81 37.19
CA ILE A 277 36.25 23.49 36.90
C ILE A 277 36.14 22.03 36.40
N VAL A 278 36.92 21.63 35.39
CA VAL A 278 36.92 20.24 34.87
C VAL A 278 37.28 19.23 35.97
N ALA A 279 38.28 19.53 36.81
CA ALA A 279 38.69 18.65 37.91
C ALA A 279 37.59 18.50 38.97
N SER A 280 36.85 19.58 39.25
CA SER A 280 35.69 19.55 40.16
C SER A 280 34.53 18.73 39.59
N LEU A 281 34.14 18.95 38.34
CA LEU A 281 33.06 18.22 37.65
C LEU A 281 33.34 16.72 37.52
N LEU A 282 34.60 16.33 37.26
CA LEU A 282 35.00 14.92 37.15
C LEU A 282 35.46 14.32 38.49
N CYS A 283 35.44 15.10 39.58
CA CYS A 283 35.92 14.73 40.92
C CYS A 283 37.31 14.06 40.93
N VAL A 284 38.30 14.70 40.30
CA VAL A 284 39.71 14.28 40.22
C VAL A 284 40.65 15.39 40.72
N SER A 285 41.95 15.07 40.93
CA SER A 285 42.94 16.10 41.26
C SER A 285 43.26 16.99 40.05
N ALA A 286 43.18 18.31 40.23
CA ALA A 286 43.53 19.30 39.22
C ALA A 286 45.02 19.21 38.83
N GLU A 287 45.92 19.02 39.79
CA GLU A 287 47.38 18.87 39.56
C GLU A 287 47.69 17.67 38.66
N LEU A 288 47.04 16.53 38.91
CA LEU A 288 47.24 15.32 38.10
C LEU A 288 46.65 15.49 36.69
N LEU A 289 45.51 16.15 36.57
CA LEU A 289 44.89 16.47 35.28
C LEU A 289 45.76 17.44 34.48
N GLN A 290 46.30 18.48 35.11
CA GLN A 290 47.26 19.42 34.52
C GLN A 290 48.51 18.68 34.03
N GLY A 291 49.07 17.81 34.87
CA GLY A 291 50.19 16.93 34.50
C GLY A 291 49.89 16.05 33.29
N ALA A 292 48.72 15.41 33.22
CA ALA A 292 48.36 14.52 32.11
C ALA A 292 48.15 15.23 30.76
N VAL A 293 47.83 16.53 30.80
CA VAL A 293 47.62 17.36 29.60
C VAL A 293 48.92 18.04 29.16
N THR A 294 49.73 18.56 30.10
CA THR A 294 50.97 19.32 29.82
C THR A 294 52.23 18.46 29.72
N HIS A 295 52.23 17.28 30.34
CA HIS A 295 53.35 16.35 30.34
C HIS A 295 52.95 15.00 29.76
N ARG A 296 53.95 14.25 29.30
CA ARG A 296 53.86 12.84 28.90
C ARG A 296 54.68 12.02 29.88
N VAL A 297 54.09 10.95 30.41
CA VAL A 297 54.86 9.99 31.22
C VAL A 297 55.36 8.85 30.34
N THR A 298 56.66 8.57 30.41
CA THR A 298 57.27 7.38 29.83
C THR A 298 57.70 6.45 30.95
N VAL A 299 56.94 5.35 31.11
CA VAL A 299 57.25 4.30 32.08
C VAL A 299 58.38 3.43 31.51
N THR A 300 59.55 3.53 32.12
CA THR A 300 60.68 2.62 31.86
C THR A 300 60.61 1.42 32.81
N SER A 301 61.54 0.46 32.69
CA SER A 301 61.61 -0.70 33.59
C SER A 301 62.02 -0.38 35.03
N TYR A 302 62.47 0.84 35.30
CA TYR A 302 62.97 1.27 36.61
C TYR A 302 62.27 2.54 37.12
N ASP A 303 62.02 3.53 36.25
CA ASP A 303 61.43 4.83 36.63
C ASP A 303 60.31 5.33 35.69
N ARG A 304 59.46 6.21 36.22
CA ARG A 304 58.48 7.02 35.46
C ARG A 304 59.12 8.36 35.10
N ILE A 305 59.49 8.56 33.83
CA ILE A 305 60.05 9.83 33.36
C ILE A 305 58.90 10.75 32.92
N PHE A 306 58.91 12.00 33.40
CA PHE A 306 57.96 13.05 32.99
C PHE A 306 58.65 13.96 31.97
N SER A 307 58.10 14.05 30.77
CA SER A 307 58.60 14.94 29.72
C SER A 307 57.54 16.00 29.38
N PRO A 308 57.87 17.30 29.34
CA PRO A 308 56.92 18.33 28.93
C PRO A 308 56.52 18.14 27.46
N LEU A 309 55.32 18.61 27.11
CA LEU A 309 54.78 18.60 25.76
C LEU A 309 54.90 19.99 25.12
N SER A 310 54.96 20.02 23.79
CA SER A 310 54.72 21.26 23.03
C SER A 310 53.25 21.67 23.11
N VAL A 311 52.94 22.91 22.74
CA VAL A 311 51.57 23.44 22.70
C VAL A 311 50.64 22.54 21.87
N GLU A 312 51.07 22.12 20.68
CA GLU A 312 50.30 21.18 19.85
C GLU A 312 50.10 19.81 20.54
N GLY A 313 51.14 19.30 21.23
CA GLY A 313 51.08 18.04 21.95
C GLY A 313 50.17 18.05 23.18
N ALA A 314 49.96 19.23 23.78
CA ALA A 314 49.02 19.47 24.87
C ALA A 314 47.57 19.62 24.37
N ILE A 315 47.37 20.32 23.24
CA ILE A 315 46.07 20.35 22.53
C ILE A 315 45.65 18.93 22.13
N ASP A 316 46.54 18.16 21.51
CA ASP A 316 46.25 16.76 21.16
C ASP A 316 45.99 15.88 22.41
N ALA A 317 46.58 16.20 23.58
CA ALA A 317 46.30 15.51 24.84
C ALA A 317 44.88 15.78 25.34
N ARG A 318 44.53 17.07 25.47
CA ARG A 318 43.21 17.59 25.85
C ARG A 318 42.11 17.03 24.96
N ASP A 319 42.30 17.10 23.65
CA ASP A 319 41.35 16.61 22.66
C ASP A 319 41.21 15.08 22.71
N SER A 320 42.29 14.35 23.02
CA SER A 320 42.26 12.90 23.21
C SER A 320 41.47 12.50 24.46
N ILE A 321 41.61 13.27 25.55
CA ILE A 321 40.84 13.08 26.80
C ILE A 321 39.34 13.34 26.55
N ALA A 322 38.99 14.43 25.87
CA ALA A 322 37.60 14.76 25.51
C ALA A 322 36.95 13.64 24.67
N LYS A 323 37.63 13.15 23.63
CA LYS A 323 37.20 12.00 22.81
C LYS A 323 37.04 10.72 23.65
N ALA A 324 37.94 10.50 24.60
CA ALA A 324 37.93 9.32 25.47
C ALA A 324 36.70 9.32 26.39
N LEU A 325 36.48 10.42 27.11
CA LEU A 325 35.33 10.60 28.01
C LEU A 325 34.02 10.37 27.26
N TYR A 326 33.85 10.99 26.09
CA TYR A 326 32.63 10.86 25.29
C TYR A 326 32.40 9.43 24.78
N TYR A 327 33.43 8.80 24.18
CA TYR A 327 33.33 7.44 23.65
C TYR A 327 33.00 6.41 24.74
N LEU A 328 33.67 6.54 25.89
CA LEU A 328 33.50 5.64 27.03
C LEU A 328 32.12 5.83 27.69
N LEU A 329 31.63 7.07 27.80
CA LEU A 329 30.26 7.37 28.23
C LEU A 329 29.23 6.75 27.27
N PHE A 330 29.43 6.87 25.96
CA PHE A 330 28.54 6.30 24.96
C PHE A 330 28.51 4.76 24.99
N GLU A 331 29.68 4.10 25.14
CA GLU A 331 29.73 2.65 25.34
C GLU A 331 29.00 2.20 26.60
N TRP A 332 29.11 2.96 27.69
CA TRP A 332 28.42 2.67 28.95
C TRP A 332 26.90 2.85 28.83
N LEU A 333 26.43 3.93 28.19
CA LEU A 333 25.00 4.13 27.89
C LEU A 333 24.47 2.99 27.02
N LEU A 334 25.21 2.57 25.99
CA LEU A 334 24.83 1.43 25.16
C LEU A 334 24.81 0.10 25.95
N GLN A 335 25.68 -0.08 26.93
CA GLN A 335 25.63 -1.22 27.85
C GLN A 335 24.36 -1.17 28.72
N ARG A 336 24.00 -0.02 29.30
CA ARG A 336 22.74 0.15 30.05
C ARG A 336 21.49 -0.09 29.20
N ILE A 337 21.48 0.41 27.96
CA ILE A 337 20.41 0.15 26.99
C ILE A 337 20.27 -1.36 26.71
N ASN A 338 21.38 -2.09 26.57
CA ASN A 338 21.35 -3.54 26.37
C ASN A 338 20.97 -4.33 27.62
N GLU A 339 21.41 -3.91 28.83
CA GLU A 339 20.95 -4.47 30.11
C GLU A 339 19.42 -4.30 30.28
N TRP A 340 18.84 -3.26 29.68
CA TRP A 340 17.39 -3.03 29.66
C TRP A 340 16.68 -3.81 28.56
N LEU A 341 17.18 -3.83 27.32
CA LEU A 341 16.50 -4.43 26.15
C LEU A 341 16.69 -5.95 25.96
N ALA A 342 17.82 -6.52 26.40
CA ALA A 342 18.20 -7.87 26.02
C ALA A 342 17.39 -8.95 26.75
N PRO A 343 16.93 -10.00 26.05
CA PRO A 343 16.24 -11.13 26.69
C PRO A 343 17.25 -12.07 27.37
N TRP A 344 16.75 -12.82 28.36
CA TRP A 344 17.54 -13.85 29.05
C TRP A 344 17.72 -15.14 28.23
N GLU A 345 16.79 -15.43 27.32
CA GLU A 345 16.77 -16.63 26.48
C GLU A 345 16.25 -16.28 25.06
N SER A 346 16.84 -16.87 24.02
CA SER A 346 16.46 -16.66 22.61
C SER A 346 16.86 -17.85 21.73
N ASP A 347 15.98 -18.27 20.82
CA ASP A 347 16.24 -19.39 19.90
C ASP A 347 16.77 -18.92 18.53
N SER A 348 16.44 -17.68 18.14
CA SER A 348 16.81 -17.11 16.83
C SER A 348 16.88 -15.58 16.90
N ALA A 349 17.58 -14.98 15.93
CA ALA A 349 17.74 -13.53 15.85
C ALA A 349 17.57 -13.02 14.41
N LEU A 350 16.89 -11.88 14.28
CA LEU A 350 16.74 -11.10 13.06
C LEU A 350 17.57 -9.82 13.17
N GLY A 351 18.67 -9.73 12.41
CA GLY A 351 19.56 -8.57 12.41
C GLY A 351 19.07 -7.47 11.47
N ILE A 352 19.10 -6.21 11.90
CA ILE A 352 18.82 -5.03 11.09
C ILE A 352 20.07 -4.14 11.11
N VAL A 353 20.65 -3.89 9.95
CA VAL A 353 21.90 -3.14 9.80
C VAL A 353 21.63 -1.77 9.18
N ASP A 354 21.83 -0.72 9.98
CA ASP A 354 21.84 0.69 9.57
C ASP A 354 23.25 1.26 9.76
N ILE A 355 24.02 1.37 8.69
CA ILE A 355 25.40 1.88 8.70
C ILE A 355 25.44 3.26 8.06
N HIS A 356 26.45 4.08 8.39
CA HIS A 356 26.68 5.39 7.77
C HIS A 356 26.57 5.31 6.25
N GLY A 357 26.00 6.33 5.63
CA GLY A 357 26.00 6.40 4.17
C GLY A 357 27.40 6.71 3.64
N PHE A 358 27.60 6.44 2.35
CA PHE A 358 28.74 7.00 1.63
C PHE A 358 28.69 8.54 1.73
N GLU A 359 29.84 9.15 2.03
CA GLU A 359 29.98 10.59 2.30
C GLU A 359 31.17 11.20 1.55
N ASP A 360 30.92 12.35 0.93
CA ASP A 360 31.92 13.29 0.44
C ASP A 360 31.51 14.67 0.93
N LEU A 361 32.32 15.26 1.82
CA LEU A 361 32.05 16.52 2.51
C LEU A 361 32.98 17.64 2.02
N GLY A 362 33.71 17.42 0.91
CA GLY A 362 34.72 18.32 0.35
C GLY A 362 36.04 18.34 1.13
N VAL A 363 35.98 18.31 2.47
CA VAL A 363 37.13 18.07 3.36
C VAL A 363 36.95 16.71 4.02
N ASN A 364 37.53 15.67 3.41
CA ASN A 364 37.42 14.30 3.89
C ASN A 364 38.68 13.88 4.65
N SER A 365 38.53 13.27 5.81
CA SER A 365 39.64 12.81 6.67
C SER A 365 39.63 11.29 6.86
N LEU A 366 40.38 10.77 7.83
CA LEU A 366 40.52 9.32 8.08
C LEU A 366 39.17 8.66 8.39
N GLU A 367 38.28 9.38 9.05
CA GLU A 367 36.94 8.92 9.45
C GLU A 367 36.06 8.70 8.21
N GLN A 368 36.07 9.63 7.25
CA GLN A 368 35.41 9.46 5.95
C GLN A 368 36.03 8.32 5.17
N LEU A 369 37.35 8.12 5.21
CA LEU A 369 38.02 6.98 4.58
C LEU A 369 37.53 5.65 5.18
N CYS A 370 37.38 5.55 6.50
CA CYS A 370 36.80 4.39 7.16
C CYS A 370 35.32 4.16 6.79
N ILE A 371 34.49 5.23 6.81
CA ILE A 371 33.07 5.16 6.43
C ILE A 371 32.91 4.69 4.97
N ASN A 372 33.67 5.26 4.05
CA ASN A 372 33.62 4.91 2.64
C ASN A 372 34.20 3.52 2.37
N PHE A 373 35.26 3.10 3.09
CA PHE A 373 35.77 1.72 3.05
C PHE A 373 34.73 0.69 3.51
N ALA A 374 33.97 0.95 4.59
CA ALA A 374 32.89 0.05 4.98
C ALA A 374 31.75 0.01 3.95
N ASN A 375 31.39 1.14 3.37
CA ASN A 375 30.41 1.20 2.28
C ASN A 375 30.89 0.39 1.05
N GLU A 376 32.17 0.48 0.68
CA GLU A 376 32.79 -0.31 -0.39
C GLU A 376 32.71 -1.83 -0.08
N HIS A 377 32.99 -2.22 1.16
CA HIS A 377 32.98 -3.62 1.61
C HIS A 377 31.58 -4.23 1.62
N LEU A 378 30.58 -3.46 2.09
CA LEU A 378 29.18 -3.82 2.06
C LEU A 378 28.62 -3.87 0.63
N GLN A 379 29.09 -2.97 -0.25
CA GLN A 379 28.71 -2.97 -1.66
C GLN A 379 29.24 -4.21 -2.39
N TRP A 380 30.50 -4.58 -2.16
CA TRP A 380 31.07 -5.82 -2.66
C TRP A 380 30.34 -7.06 -2.11
N PHE A 381 30.02 -7.08 -0.80
CA PHE A 381 29.25 -8.16 -0.18
C PHE A 381 27.86 -8.29 -0.83
N PHE A 382 27.16 -7.17 -1.08
CA PHE A 382 25.89 -7.17 -1.79
C PHE A 382 26.00 -7.82 -3.18
N SER A 383 26.99 -7.43 -4.00
CA SER A 383 27.10 -7.97 -5.36
C SER A 383 27.38 -9.48 -5.33
N GLN A 384 28.20 -9.96 -4.38
CA GLN A 384 28.43 -11.40 -4.18
C GLN A 384 27.17 -12.13 -3.65
N ALA A 385 26.45 -11.55 -2.69
CA ALA A 385 25.26 -12.15 -2.10
C ALA A 385 24.08 -12.21 -3.08
N VAL A 386 23.88 -11.17 -3.91
CA VAL A 386 22.86 -11.15 -4.97
C VAL A 386 23.16 -12.18 -6.06
N ILE A 387 24.43 -12.40 -6.40
CA ILE A 387 24.83 -13.53 -7.25
C ILE A 387 24.46 -14.83 -6.54
N ALA A 388 24.99 -15.11 -5.36
CA ALA A 388 24.75 -16.36 -4.64
C ALA A 388 23.26 -16.70 -4.42
N GLN A 389 22.40 -15.71 -4.13
CA GLN A 389 20.94 -15.88 -4.04
C GLN A 389 20.30 -16.29 -5.37
N GLU A 390 20.78 -15.77 -6.49
CA GLU A 390 20.30 -16.12 -7.83
C GLU A 390 20.78 -17.53 -8.24
N GLU A 391 22.04 -17.86 -7.95
CA GLU A 391 22.63 -19.20 -8.16
C GLU A 391 21.89 -20.28 -7.33
N GLU A 392 21.53 -19.96 -6.09
CA GLU A 392 20.79 -20.85 -5.19
C GLU A 392 19.34 -21.10 -5.64
N GLU A 393 18.59 -20.09 -6.08
CA GLU A 393 17.25 -20.29 -6.68
C GLU A 393 17.34 -21.20 -7.92
N TYR A 394 18.33 -20.99 -8.79
CA TYR A 394 18.50 -21.81 -9.99
C TYR A 394 18.90 -23.26 -9.64
N ARG A 395 19.68 -23.46 -8.57
CA ARG A 395 20.02 -24.78 -8.03
C ARG A 395 18.79 -25.49 -7.44
N GLN A 396 17.96 -24.79 -6.65
CA GLN A 396 16.73 -25.34 -6.07
C GLN A 396 15.70 -25.73 -7.15
N GLU A 397 15.59 -24.93 -8.21
CA GLU A 397 14.68 -25.19 -9.34
C GLU A 397 15.31 -26.07 -10.45
N GLN A 398 16.52 -26.59 -10.23
CA GLN A 398 17.25 -27.51 -11.12
C GLN A 398 17.42 -26.99 -12.57
N LEU A 399 17.75 -25.70 -12.70
CA LEU A 399 17.96 -25.03 -13.98
C LEU A 399 19.39 -25.25 -14.51
N SER A 400 19.55 -25.28 -15.84
CA SER A 400 20.87 -25.31 -16.48
C SER A 400 21.36 -23.88 -16.72
N TRP A 401 22.37 -23.45 -15.95
CA TRP A 401 22.86 -22.07 -15.98
C TRP A 401 24.39 -22.03 -15.85
N ILE A 402 25.01 -20.91 -16.26
CA ILE A 402 26.47 -20.73 -16.26
C ILE A 402 26.87 -19.76 -15.14
N PRO A 403 27.83 -20.11 -14.26
CA PRO A 403 28.38 -19.24 -13.21
C PRO A 403 28.72 -17.81 -13.67
N ILE A 404 27.89 -16.87 -13.21
CA ILE A 404 28.02 -15.42 -13.46
C ILE A 404 29.22 -14.83 -12.70
N SER A 405 29.68 -15.55 -11.67
CA SER A 405 30.82 -15.26 -10.79
C SER A 405 32.11 -14.77 -11.50
N LYS A 406 32.33 -15.09 -12.78
CA LYS A 406 33.52 -14.61 -13.54
C LYS A 406 33.47 -13.14 -14.00
N MET A 407 32.33 -12.45 -13.92
CA MET A 407 32.20 -11.09 -14.50
C MET A 407 32.58 -9.93 -13.57
N TYR A 408 32.63 -10.13 -12.25
CA TYR A 408 32.75 -9.04 -11.26
C TYR A 408 33.93 -9.23 -10.31
N SER A 409 35.15 -9.21 -10.85
CA SER A 409 36.41 -9.44 -10.10
C SER A 409 37.17 -8.17 -9.68
N ARG A 410 36.66 -6.97 -10.00
CA ARG A 410 37.37 -5.70 -9.76
C ARG A 410 36.66 -4.87 -8.69
N SER A 411 37.27 -4.81 -7.51
CA SER A 411 36.91 -3.91 -6.41
C SER A 411 38.15 -3.15 -5.95
N CYS A 412 38.00 -1.91 -5.46
CA CYS A 412 39.11 -1.18 -4.86
C CYS A 412 39.46 -1.68 -3.43
N LEU A 413 38.76 -2.70 -2.92
CA LEU A 413 39.02 -3.28 -1.59
C LEU A 413 40.41 -3.90 -1.45
N ASP A 414 40.88 -4.63 -2.46
CA ASP A 414 42.24 -5.18 -2.47
C ASP A 414 43.27 -4.05 -2.43
N PHE A 415 43.01 -2.96 -3.16
CA PHE A 415 43.85 -1.77 -3.15
C PHE A 415 43.89 -1.07 -1.76
N LEU A 416 42.83 -1.15 -0.96
CA LEU A 416 42.79 -0.60 0.39
C LEU A 416 43.39 -1.54 1.46
N THR A 417 43.27 -2.86 1.29
CA THR A 417 43.53 -3.86 2.35
C THR A 417 44.60 -4.92 2.05
N ALA A 418 45.04 -5.08 0.80
CA ALA A 418 45.98 -6.17 0.45
C ALA A 418 47.35 -5.97 1.10
N LYS A 419 47.84 -7.02 1.77
CA LYS A 419 49.19 -7.03 2.34
C LYS A 419 50.22 -7.28 1.22
N PRO A 420 51.39 -6.60 1.24
CA PRO A 420 51.85 -5.66 2.26
C PRO A 420 51.55 -4.17 1.97
N HIS A 421 51.05 -3.83 0.77
CA HIS A 421 51.09 -2.43 0.28
C HIS A 421 49.73 -1.71 0.20
N GLY A 422 48.62 -2.25 0.68
CA GLY A 422 47.34 -1.55 0.69
C GLY A 422 47.37 -0.31 1.60
N ILE A 423 46.61 0.74 1.25
CA ILE A 423 46.62 2.04 1.96
C ILE A 423 46.50 1.88 3.49
N LEU A 424 45.58 1.02 3.95
CA LEU A 424 45.33 0.83 5.37
C LEU A 424 46.47 0.08 6.07
N CYS A 425 47.15 -0.84 5.38
CA CYS A 425 48.35 -1.50 5.88
C CYS A 425 49.55 -0.52 5.97
N ILE A 426 49.75 0.31 4.93
CA ILE A 426 50.78 1.36 4.97
C ILE A 426 50.50 2.33 6.13
N LEU A 427 49.23 2.67 6.39
CA LEU A 427 48.86 3.53 7.51
C LEU A 427 49.20 2.90 8.85
N ASP A 428 48.83 1.64 9.10
CA ASP A 428 49.14 0.93 10.34
C ASP A 428 50.66 0.76 10.54
N ASP A 429 51.39 0.37 9.50
CA ASP A 429 52.85 0.25 9.54
C ASP A 429 53.51 1.59 9.87
N GLN A 430 53.11 2.69 9.23
CA GLN A 430 53.61 4.03 9.58
C GLN A 430 53.18 4.48 10.98
N THR A 431 51.97 4.12 11.43
CA THR A 431 51.47 4.47 12.77
C THR A 431 52.32 3.87 13.89
N SER A 432 52.88 2.67 13.64
CA SER A 432 53.77 1.94 14.56
C SER A 432 55.19 2.53 14.67
N LEU A 433 55.63 3.33 13.69
CA LEU A 433 56.97 3.92 13.67
C LEU A 433 56.99 5.25 14.44
N ALA A 434 57.99 5.43 15.30
CA ALA A 434 58.11 6.64 16.12
C ALA A 434 58.46 7.91 15.31
N GLN A 435 59.22 7.76 14.22
CA GLN A 435 59.70 8.86 13.36
C GLN A 435 58.84 9.10 12.10
N ALA A 436 57.77 8.32 11.88
CA ALA A 436 56.92 8.51 10.71
C ALA A 436 56.01 9.73 10.86
N THR A 437 55.76 10.41 9.74
CA THR A 437 54.87 11.57 9.64
C THR A 437 53.78 11.30 8.60
N ASP A 438 52.71 12.09 8.63
CA ASP A 438 51.64 12.04 7.63
C ASP A 438 52.20 12.18 6.19
N HIS A 439 53.28 12.95 6.02
CA HIS A 439 53.98 13.10 4.76
C HIS A 439 54.75 11.82 4.34
N THR A 440 55.43 11.12 5.26
CA THR A 440 56.10 9.84 4.91
C THR A 440 55.08 8.74 4.56
N PHE A 441 53.91 8.75 5.21
CA PHE A 441 52.77 7.92 4.81
C PHE A 441 52.30 8.26 3.39
N LEU A 442 52.01 9.53 3.09
CA LEU A 442 51.55 9.95 1.77
C LEU A 442 52.58 9.65 0.65
N GLN A 443 53.88 9.87 0.92
CA GLN A 443 54.95 9.51 -0.01
C GLN A 443 54.97 8.01 -0.33
N LYS A 444 54.79 7.13 0.66
CA LYS A 444 54.70 5.68 0.43
C LYS A 444 53.45 5.30 -0.37
N CYS A 445 52.30 5.90 -0.10
CA CYS A 445 51.11 5.71 -0.93
C CYS A 445 51.36 6.16 -2.37
N HIS A 446 51.93 7.34 -2.60
CA HIS A 446 52.29 7.80 -3.95
C HIS A 446 53.27 6.85 -4.66
N TYR A 447 54.26 6.31 -3.95
CA TYR A 447 55.25 5.39 -4.51
C TYR A 447 54.65 4.04 -4.92
N HIS A 448 53.86 3.40 -4.04
CA HIS A 448 53.28 2.08 -4.31
C HIS A 448 52.03 2.13 -5.20
N HIS A 449 51.34 3.27 -5.29
CA HIS A 449 50.03 3.37 -5.93
C HIS A 449 49.91 4.40 -7.05
N GLY A 450 50.95 5.18 -7.37
CA GLY A 450 50.88 6.24 -8.39
C GLY A 450 50.39 5.79 -9.77
N ASN A 451 50.56 4.50 -10.11
CA ASN A 451 50.12 3.89 -11.38
C ASN A 451 48.82 3.07 -11.25
N SER A 452 48.18 3.03 -10.08
CA SER A 452 46.94 2.28 -9.85
C SER A 452 45.75 3.01 -10.48
N PRO A 453 44.82 2.32 -11.18
CA PRO A 453 43.61 2.95 -11.71
C PRO A 453 42.65 3.44 -10.59
N TRP A 454 42.84 2.96 -9.36
CA TRP A 454 42.03 3.30 -8.20
C TRP A 454 42.55 4.50 -7.40
N TYR A 455 43.72 5.04 -7.77
CA TYR A 455 44.42 6.09 -7.06
C TYR A 455 44.69 7.26 -7.98
N THR A 456 44.59 8.49 -7.48
CA THR A 456 45.00 9.68 -8.23
C THR A 456 45.82 10.58 -7.32
N LYS A 457 47.06 10.82 -7.75
CA LYS A 457 47.99 11.77 -7.11
C LYS A 457 47.60 13.20 -7.51
N PRO A 458 47.57 14.18 -6.59
CA PRO A 458 47.32 15.57 -6.95
C PRO A 458 48.41 16.12 -7.89
N LYS A 459 48.03 17.04 -8.79
CA LYS A 459 48.95 17.67 -9.74
C LYS A 459 49.95 18.61 -9.08
N LEU A 460 49.55 19.20 -7.95
CA LEU A 460 50.39 19.99 -7.05
C LEU A 460 50.77 19.13 -5.84
N PRO A 461 51.88 19.39 -5.14
CA PRO A 461 52.29 18.66 -3.94
C PRO A 461 51.45 19.06 -2.71
N LEU A 462 50.14 18.89 -2.81
CA LEU A 462 49.19 19.05 -1.71
C LEU A 462 49.22 17.79 -0.83
N PRO A 463 48.98 17.90 0.49
CA PRO A 463 48.96 16.77 1.42
C PRO A 463 47.65 15.98 1.31
N GLU A 464 47.32 15.50 0.11
CA GLU A 464 46.05 14.84 -0.20
C GLU A 464 46.24 13.68 -1.20
N PHE A 465 45.26 12.78 -1.24
CA PHE A 465 45.15 11.76 -2.28
C PHE A 465 43.69 11.47 -2.62
N THR A 466 43.44 11.06 -3.87
CA THR A 466 42.09 10.69 -4.32
C THR A 466 41.99 9.19 -4.51
N VAL A 467 40.93 8.58 -3.99
CA VAL A 467 40.55 7.17 -4.23
C VAL A 467 39.33 7.13 -5.12
N GLN A 468 39.36 6.27 -6.14
CA GLN A 468 38.21 5.98 -6.99
C GLN A 468 37.35 4.90 -6.31
N HIS A 469 36.34 5.33 -5.55
CA HIS A 469 35.36 4.44 -4.92
C HIS A 469 34.26 4.03 -5.90
N TYR A 470 33.47 3.01 -5.56
CA TYR A 470 32.28 2.63 -6.33
C TYR A 470 31.30 3.79 -6.56
N ALA A 471 31.28 4.77 -5.65
CA ALA A 471 30.41 5.94 -5.69
C ALA A 471 31.05 7.20 -6.32
N GLY A 472 32.29 7.10 -6.81
CA GLY A 472 33.03 8.18 -7.45
C GLY A 472 34.39 8.49 -6.79
N PRO A 473 35.16 9.43 -7.37
CA PRO A 473 36.40 9.91 -6.76
C PRO A 473 36.13 10.67 -5.46
N VAL A 474 36.84 10.32 -4.39
CA VAL A 474 36.85 11.09 -3.13
C VAL A 474 38.29 11.47 -2.79
N THR A 475 38.52 12.76 -2.54
CA THR A 475 39.83 13.30 -2.14
C THR A 475 39.91 13.40 -0.62
N TYR A 476 40.95 12.80 -0.05
CA TYR A 476 41.22 12.75 1.39
C TYR A 476 42.43 13.62 1.74
N GLN A 477 42.28 14.49 2.73
CA GLN A 477 43.36 15.34 3.24
C GLN A 477 44.11 14.62 4.35
N VAL A 478 45.41 14.41 4.14
CA VAL A 478 46.30 13.70 5.06
C VAL A 478 46.81 14.64 6.15
N HIS A 479 45.90 15.05 7.03
CA HIS A 479 46.21 15.84 8.21
C HIS A 479 45.90 15.04 9.48
N LYS A 480 46.90 14.84 10.34
CA LYS A 480 46.82 14.11 11.61
C LYS A 480 46.36 12.64 11.44
N PHE A 481 46.60 12.02 10.29
CA PHE A 481 46.19 10.63 9.99
C PHE A 481 46.86 9.64 10.94
N LEU A 482 48.17 9.74 11.15
CA LEU A 482 48.90 8.87 12.07
C LEU A 482 48.45 9.06 13.52
N SER A 483 48.20 10.29 13.97
CA SER A 483 47.76 10.54 15.35
C SER A 483 46.34 10.02 15.60
N LYS A 484 45.42 10.24 14.65
CA LYS A 484 44.06 9.66 14.68
C LYS A 484 44.09 8.13 14.71
N ASN A 485 44.96 7.49 13.92
CA ASN A 485 45.02 6.03 13.85
C ASN A 485 45.62 5.36 15.11
N ARG A 486 46.39 6.08 15.94
CA ARG A 486 46.97 5.51 17.18
C ARG A 486 45.93 5.04 18.19
N ASP A 487 44.76 5.71 18.27
CA ASP A 487 43.59 5.39 19.12
C ASP A 487 43.92 4.69 20.46
N GLN A 488 44.83 5.32 21.20
CA GLN A 488 45.38 4.86 22.47
C GLN A 488 45.22 5.95 23.52
N LEU A 489 44.63 5.56 24.65
CA LEU A 489 44.57 6.40 25.84
C LEU A 489 45.91 6.33 26.58
N ARG A 490 46.43 7.47 27.00
CA ARG A 490 47.65 7.53 27.82
C ARG A 490 47.40 6.80 29.16
N PRO A 491 48.33 6.00 29.67
CA PRO A 491 48.10 5.25 30.91
C PRO A 491 47.88 6.18 32.12
N GLU A 492 48.50 7.36 32.15
CA GLU A 492 48.23 8.42 33.15
C GLU A 492 46.73 8.76 33.23
N VAL A 493 46.10 8.98 32.08
CA VAL A 493 44.67 9.34 31.96
C VAL A 493 43.78 8.21 32.47
N LEU A 494 44.15 6.96 32.19
CA LEU A 494 43.46 5.78 32.73
C LEU A 494 43.62 5.66 34.25
N GLU A 495 44.80 5.96 34.80
CA GLU A 495 45.03 5.95 36.25
C GLU A 495 44.17 7.02 36.95
N ILE A 496 44.23 8.28 36.50
CA ILE A 496 43.50 9.41 37.09
C ILE A 496 41.99 9.17 37.13
N PHE A 497 41.38 8.86 35.98
CA PHE A 497 39.92 8.70 35.94
C PHE A 497 39.43 7.41 36.60
N SER A 498 40.25 6.36 36.67
CA SER A 498 39.91 5.15 37.46
C SER A 498 39.77 5.41 38.96
N GLN A 499 40.38 6.49 39.46
CA GLN A 499 40.36 6.94 40.86
C GLN A 499 39.38 8.10 41.12
N SER A 500 38.61 8.54 40.12
CA SER A 500 37.57 9.57 40.31
C SER A 500 36.59 9.18 41.42
N ARG A 501 36.15 10.15 42.22
CA ARG A 501 35.08 9.92 43.21
C ARG A 501 33.70 9.77 42.57
N LEU A 502 33.57 10.14 41.30
CA LEU A 502 32.33 10.11 40.53
C LEU A 502 32.14 8.70 39.96
N LYS A 503 31.21 7.94 40.55
CA LYS A 503 31.07 6.48 40.37
C LYS A 503 31.00 6.04 38.90
N VAL A 504 30.33 6.80 38.04
CA VAL A 504 30.23 6.53 36.60
C VAL A 504 31.60 6.56 35.94
N VAL A 505 32.34 7.67 36.09
CA VAL A 505 33.69 7.84 35.50
C VAL A 505 34.65 6.77 36.02
N SER A 506 34.69 6.54 37.33
CA SER A 506 35.54 5.50 37.94
C SER A 506 35.26 4.11 37.36
N HIS A 507 33.99 3.68 37.31
CA HIS A 507 33.61 2.37 36.80
C HIS A 507 34.00 2.17 35.33
N ILE A 508 33.71 3.15 34.46
CA ILE A 508 33.97 3.02 33.04
C ILE A 508 35.48 2.98 32.75
N PHE A 509 36.28 3.81 33.43
CA PHE A 509 37.73 3.82 33.23
C PHE A 509 38.43 2.61 33.87
N GLN A 510 37.91 2.05 34.97
CA GLN A 510 38.38 0.76 35.50
C GLN A 510 38.16 -0.38 34.48
N ARG A 511 36.99 -0.44 33.84
CA ARG A 511 36.68 -1.42 32.79
C ARG A 511 37.60 -1.26 31.56
N ALA A 512 37.85 -0.02 31.13
CA ALA A 512 38.80 0.27 30.05
C ALA A 512 40.25 -0.15 30.40
N LYS A 513 40.68 0.09 31.64
CA LYS A 513 42.00 -0.33 32.16
C LYS A 513 42.15 -1.86 32.17
N ALA A 514 41.12 -2.59 32.60
CA ALA A 514 41.12 -4.06 32.60
C ALA A 514 41.23 -4.64 31.18
N ALA A 515 40.48 -4.10 30.21
CA ALA A 515 40.55 -4.53 28.81
C ALA A 515 41.92 -4.26 28.16
N CYS A 516 42.62 -3.20 28.59
CA CYS A 516 44.00 -2.94 28.16
C CYS A 516 45.02 -3.91 28.82
N GLY A 517 44.76 -4.35 30.05
CA GLY A 517 45.61 -5.30 30.79
C GLY A 517 45.63 -6.69 30.17
N GLN A 518 44.45 -7.30 29.96
CA GLN A 518 44.31 -8.66 29.43
C GLN A 518 45.00 -8.86 28.07
N ARG A 519 45.03 -7.82 27.21
CA ARG A 519 45.73 -7.84 25.92
C ARG A 519 47.26 -7.88 26.03
N ARG A 520 47.85 -7.54 27.18
CA ARG A 520 49.30 -7.61 27.40
C ARG A 520 49.77 -8.99 27.87
N GLU A 521 48.90 -9.76 28.52
CA GLU A 521 49.25 -11.09 29.07
C GLU A 521 49.12 -12.23 28.06
N LEU A 522 48.18 -12.13 27.11
CA LEU A 522 48.01 -13.10 26.02
C LEU A 522 49.12 -13.02 24.93
N GLY A 523 49.99 -12.00 25.00
CA GLY A 523 51.15 -11.86 24.12
C GLY A 523 52.39 -12.56 24.67
N GLY A 524 52.62 -13.81 24.25
CA GLY A 524 53.81 -14.58 24.65
C GLY A 524 55.14 -13.86 24.39
N ARG A 525 56.13 -14.09 25.27
CA ARG A 525 57.48 -13.48 25.19
C ARG A 525 58.17 -13.83 23.86
N GLY A 526 58.16 -12.91 22.89
CA GLY A 526 58.92 -13.11 21.64
C GLY A 526 58.71 -12.05 20.55
N LEU A 527 57.48 -11.61 20.30
CA LEU A 527 57.19 -10.52 19.36
C LEU A 527 56.60 -9.32 20.11
N ARG A 528 57.04 -8.10 19.75
CA ARG A 528 56.40 -6.87 20.20
C ARG A 528 54.92 -6.92 19.76
N PRO A 529 53.94 -6.83 20.67
CA PRO A 529 52.54 -6.81 20.28
C PRO A 529 52.31 -5.63 19.32
N GLN A 530 51.81 -5.90 18.11
CA GLN A 530 51.34 -4.82 17.24
C GLN A 530 50.23 -4.07 17.98
N ALA A 531 50.47 -2.80 18.27
CA ALA A 531 49.49 -1.96 18.94
C ALA A 531 48.23 -1.89 18.05
N SER A 532 47.07 -2.33 18.57
CA SER A 532 45.83 -2.31 17.80
C SER A 532 45.44 -0.86 17.50
N THR A 533 45.58 -0.46 16.24
CA THR A 533 45.23 0.87 15.72
C THR A 533 43.71 1.02 15.58
N LEU A 534 43.24 2.24 15.28
CA LEU A 534 41.83 2.48 14.95
C LEU A 534 41.41 1.64 13.74
N VAL A 535 42.23 1.68 12.68
CA VAL A 535 41.96 1.00 11.42
C VAL A 535 41.99 -0.52 11.57
N SER A 536 42.92 -1.10 12.33
CA SER A 536 42.95 -2.55 12.53
C SER A 536 41.77 -3.06 13.36
N LYS A 537 41.37 -2.35 14.42
CA LYS A 537 40.13 -2.63 15.17
C LYS A 537 38.90 -2.56 14.27
N PHE A 538 38.83 -1.54 13.40
CA PHE A 538 37.70 -1.33 12.50
C PHE A 538 37.62 -2.39 11.39
N GLN A 539 38.75 -2.74 10.76
CA GLN A 539 38.84 -3.84 9.80
C GLN A 539 38.35 -5.15 10.42
N GLN A 540 38.79 -5.49 11.63
CA GLN A 540 38.34 -6.69 12.34
C GLN A 540 36.82 -6.64 12.58
N SER A 541 36.30 -5.53 13.12
CA SER A 541 34.87 -5.36 13.38
C SER A 541 34.00 -5.47 12.10
N LEU A 542 34.48 -4.94 10.97
CA LEU A 542 33.82 -5.04 9.67
C LEU A 542 33.89 -6.46 9.08
N GLN A 543 34.98 -7.19 9.31
CA GLN A 543 35.12 -8.60 8.95
C GLN A 543 34.16 -9.46 9.79
N ASP A 544 34.07 -9.23 11.10
CA ASP A 544 33.13 -9.92 12.00
C ASP A 544 31.67 -9.69 11.59
N LEU A 545 31.31 -8.45 11.25
CA LEU A 545 29.99 -8.11 10.70
C LEU A 545 29.73 -8.84 9.37
N THR A 546 30.69 -8.81 8.45
CA THR A 546 30.53 -9.45 7.13
C THR A 546 30.47 -10.97 7.25
N ALA A 547 31.15 -11.57 8.22
CA ALA A 547 31.05 -12.99 8.53
C ALA A 547 29.64 -13.37 9.03
N LYS A 548 29.06 -12.58 9.96
CA LYS A 548 27.67 -12.74 10.39
C LYS A 548 26.68 -12.60 9.22
N LEU A 549 26.89 -11.62 8.34
CA LEU A 549 26.05 -11.41 7.15
C LEU A 549 26.18 -12.54 6.12
N ARG A 550 27.37 -13.14 5.94
CA ARG A 550 27.57 -14.33 5.07
C ARG A 550 26.91 -15.59 5.63
N GLY A 551 26.86 -15.75 6.96
CA GLY A 551 26.15 -16.86 7.61
C GLY A 551 24.63 -16.73 7.57
N SER A 552 24.12 -15.52 7.35
CA SER A 552 22.69 -15.18 7.41
C SER A 552 22.06 -15.02 6.03
N HIS A 553 20.79 -15.36 5.88
CA HIS A 553 20.04 -14.99 4.69
C HIS A 553 19.72 -13.47 4.75
N THR A 554 20.28 -12.71 3.81
CA THR A 554 20.26 -11.24 3.85
C THR A 554 19.28 -10.62 2.85
N PHE A 555 18.33 -9.83 3.33
CA PHE A 555 17.47 -8.96 2.55
C PHE A 555 18.12 -7.59 2.34
N PHE A 556 17.87 -6.96 1.20
CA PHE A 556 18.52 -5.70 0.83
C PHE A 556 17.53 -4.56 0.62
N ILE A 557 17.77 -3.45 1.31
CA ILE A 557 17.05 -2.19 1.12
C ILE A 557 18.03 -1.13 0.62
N ARG A 558 17.70 -0.54 -0.53
CA ARG A 558 18.48 0.48 -1.22
C ARG A 558 17.75 1.82 -1.14
N CYS A 559 18.22 2.68 -0.24
CA CYS A 559 17.71 4.03 -0.04
C CYS A 559 18.36 5.02 -1.02
N ILE A 560 17.54 5.85 -1.66
CA ILE A 560 17.93 6.81 -2.70
C ILE A 560 17.41 8.20 -2.31
N THR A 561 18.29 9.20 -2.40
CA THR A 561 17.93 10.61 -2.19
C THR A 561 17.46 11.22 -3.52
N PRO A 562 16.22 11.76 -3.65
CA PRO A 562 15.68 12.16 -4.95
C PRO A 562 16.31 13.45 -5.54
N ASN A 563 16.84 14.33 -4.69
CA ASN A 563 17.52 15.57 -5.07
C ASN A 563 18.49 16.02 -3.95
N PRO A 564 19.55 16.78 -4.27
CA PRO A 564 20.50 17.25 -3.26
C PRO A 564 19.96 18.41 -2.38
N GLY A 565 18.91 19.10 -2.82
CA GLY A 565 18.36 20.27 -2.14
C GLY A 565 17.39 19.97 -0.98
N LYS A 566 17.22 18.71 -0.59
CA LYS A 566 16.25 18.24 0.43
C LYS A 566 14.78 18.64 0.15
N LEU A 567 14.43 18.90 -1.12
CA LEU A 567 13.09 19.40 -1.49
C LEU A 567 12.08 18.25 -1.66
N SER A 568 10.89 18.38 -1.08
CA SER A 568 9.77 17.44 -1.29
C SER A 568 9.30 17.44 -2.74
N SER A 569 8.87 16.28 -3.26
CA SER A 569 8.31 16.09 -4.61
C SER A 569 9.22 16.48 -5.80
N VAL A 570 10.47 16.90 -5.59
CA VAL A 570 11.47 17.16 -6.65
C VAL A 570 12.32 15.93 -6.91
N PHE A 571 12.43 15.50 -8.18
CA PHE A 571 13.23 14.34 -8.59
C PHE A 571 14.28 14.74 -9.64
N ASP A 572 15.55 14.79 -9.23
CA ASP A 572 16.70 15.05 -10.10
C ASP A 572 17.13 13.76 -10.81
N VAL A 573 16.97 13.76 -12.13
CA VAL A 573 17.33 12.63 -13.02
C VAL A 573 18.84 12.36 -13.03
N GLY A 574 19.67 13.39 -13.06
CA GLY A 574 21.13 13.25 -13.12
C GLY A 574 21.74 12.82 -11.78
N PHE A 575 21.15 13.27 -10.67
CA PHE A 575 21.55 12.85 -9.34
C PHE A 575 21.12 11.40 -9.03
N VAL A 576 19.88 11.03 -9.33
CA VAL A 576 19.39 9.65 -9.10
C VAL A 576 20.04 8.63 -10.04
N SER A 577 20.33 8.98 -11.31
CA SER A 577 21.08 8.11 -12.24
C SER A 577 22.46 7.72 -11.67
N ARG A 578 23.22 8.70 -11.13
CA ARG A 578 24.51 8.43 -10.47
C ARG A 578 24.36 7.45 -9.31
N GLN A 579 23.42 7.69 -8.39
CA GLN A 579 23.16 6.79 -7.26
C GLN A 579 22.74 5.36 -7.70
N LEU A 580 21.95 5.22 -8.78
CA LEU A 580 21.54 3.91 -9.31
C LEU A 580 22.71 3.11 -9.93
N ARG A 581 23.69 3.80 -10.52
CA ARG A 581 24.94 3.18 -11.00
C ARG A 581 25.78 2.70 -9.83
N HIS A 582 25.96 3.55 -8.83
CA HIS A 582 26.81 3.27 -7.68
C HIS A 582 26.22 2.20 -6.75
N SER A 583 24.90 2.18 -6.53
CA SER A 583 24.24 1.20 -5.64
C SER A 583 24.29 -0.27 -6.09
N GLY A 584 24.90 -0.60 -7.24
CA GLY A 584 24.89 -1.96 -7.82
C GLY A 584 23.50 -2.45 -8.22
N VAL A 585 22.47 -1.59 -8.17
CA VAL A 585 21.10 -1.93 -8.58
C VAL A 585 21.04 -2.26 -10.06
N LEU A 586 21.78 -1.52 -10.90
CA LEU A 586 21.86 -1.81 -12.33
C LEU A 586 22.59 -3.13 -12.60
N GLU A 587 23.59 -3.49 -11.80
CA GLU A 587 24.31 -4.77 -11.86
C GLU A 587 23.37 -5.93 -11.47
N ALA A 588 22.64 -5.80 -10.35
CA ALA A 588 21.65 -6.78 -9.91
C ALA A 588 20.53 -6.99 -10.96
N ILE A 589 20.08 -5.93 -11.63
CA ILE A 589 19.17 -6.05 -12.78
C ILE A 589 19.84 -6.75 -13.96
N HIS A 590 21.11 -6.46 -14.24
CA HIS A 590 21.85 -7.08 -15.35
C HIS A 590 22.05 -8.58 -15.13
N ILE A 591 22.51 -8.99 -13.95
CA ILE A 591 22.65 -10.39 -13.51
C ILE A 591 21.33 -11.15 -13.75
N ARG A 592 20.19 -10.59 -13.29
CA ARG A 592 18.87 -11.20 -13.52
C ARG A 592 18.37 -11.17 -14.95
N LYS A 593 18.85 -10.23 -15.77
CA LYS A 593 18.50 -10.12 -17.20
C LYS A 593 19.26 -11.14 -18.05
N GLU A 594 20.52 -11.43 -17.71
CA GLU A 594 21.30 -12.47 -18.40
C GLU A 594 20.76 -13.88 -18.08
N GLY A 595 20.35 -14.10 -16.82
CA GLY A 595 19.54 -15.24 -16.42
C GLY A 595 18.06 -15.11 -16.84
N PHE A 596 17.14 -15.47 -15.94
CA PHE A 596 15.71 -15.49 -16.23
C PHE A 596 14.93 -14.51 -15.33
N PRO A 597 14.67 -13.27 -15.81
CA PRO A 597 14.10 -12.21 -14.98
C PRO A 597 12.62 -12.40 -14.64
N LEU A 598 11.91 -13.23 -15.40
CA LEU A 598 10.48 -13.50 -15.20
C LEU A 598 10.30 -14.92 -14.68
N ARG A 599 9.74 -15.04 -13.47
CA ARG A 599 9.48 -16.31 -12.80
C ARG A 599 7.99 -16.40 -12.50
N LEU A 600 7.33 -17.46 -12.98
CA LEU A 600 5.88 -17.65 -12.81
C LEU A 600 5.59 -19.06 -12.28
N PRO A 601 4.96 -19.21 -11.10
CA PRO A 601 4.47 -20.51 -10.64
C PRO A 601 3.55 -21.17 -11.69
N PHE A 602 3.59 -22.49 -11.81
CA PHE A 602 2.86 -23.20 -12.87
C PHE A 602 1.36 -22.87 -12.92
N HIS A 603 0.70 -22.76 -11.76
CA HIS A 603 -0.72 -22.41 -11.69
C HIS A 603 -1.00 -21.00 -12.26
N THR A 604 -0.16 -20.01 -11.92
CA THR A 604 -0.27 -18.63 -12.43
C THR A 604 0.00 -18.56 -13.93
N PHE A 605 0.99 -19.32 -14.40
CA PHE A 605 1.32 -19.43 -15.82
C PHE A 605 0.17 -20.04 -16.61
N LEU A 606 -0.40 -21.15 -16.14
CA LEU A 606 -1.54 -21.83 -16.79
C LEU A 606 -2.83 -21.00 -16.76
N ALA A 607 -3.14 -20.32 -15.65
CA ALA A 607 -4.28 -19.41 -15.59
C ALA A 607 -4.17 -18.27 -16.61
N ARG A 608 -2.95 -17.78 -16.89
CA ARG A 608 -2.71 -16.69 -17.84
C ARG A 608 -2.57 -17.15 -19.30
N TYR A 609 -1.91 -18.26 -19.55
CA TYR A 609 -1.50 -18.69 -20.90
C TYR A 609 -2.03 -20.06 -21.33
N GLY A 610 -2.70 -20.82 -20.45
CA GLY A 610 -3.26 -22.15 -20.78
C GLY A 610 -4.22 -22.14 -21.98
N LEU A 611 -4.96 -21.05 -22.17
CA LEU A 611 -5.81 -20.81 -23.36
C LEU A 611 -5.03 -20.77 -24.69
N LEU A 612 -3.69 -20.72 -24.67
CA LEU A 612 -2.86 -20.82 -25.87
C LEU A 612 -2.63 -22.26 -26.31
N ALA A 613 -2.70 -23.26 -25.41
CA ALA A 613 -2.40 -24.67 -25.69
C ALA A 613 -3.26 -25.30 -26.78
N GLY A 614 -4.48 -24.79 -27.03
CA GLY A 614 -5.38 -25.26 -28.09
C GLY A 614 -6.14 -26.55 -27.73
N SER A 615 -5.51 -27.47 -27.00
CA SER A 615 -6.17 -28.60 -26.34
C SER A 615 -6.38 -28.35 -24.84
N ARG A 616 -7.19 -29.19 -24.17
CA ARG A 616 -7.23 -29.21 -22.69
C ARG A 616 -5.83 -29.54 -22.16
N PRO A 617 -5.30 -28.81 -21.15
CA PRO A 617 -4.01 -29.15 -20.56
C PRO A 617 -4.05 -30.57 -19.97
N SER A 618 -2.92 -31.28 -20.06
CA SER A 618 -2.74 -32.57 -19.38
C SER A 618 -2.82 -32.38 -17.84
N PRO A 619 -3.11 -33.44 -17.06
CA PRO A 619 -3.23 -33.32 -15.60
C PRO A 619 -1.96 -32.81 -14.90
N GLY A 620 -0.78 -32.93 -15.53
CA GLY A 620 0.48 -32.39 -15.02
C GLY A 620 0.62 -30.88 -15.24
N HIS A 621 0.66 -30.10 -14.16
CA HIS A 621 0.90 -28.64 -14.21
C HIS A 621 2.18 -28.26 -14.99
N ARG A 622 3.27 -29.05 -14.84
CA ARG A 622 4.55 -28.85 -15.54
C ARG A 622 4.44 -29.12 -17.05
N GLU A 623 3.77 -30.20 -17.42
CA GLU A 623 3.53 -30.61 -18.81
C GLU A 623 2.62 -29.62 -19.55
N GLY A 624 1.56 -29.14 -18.91
CA GLY A 624 0.70 -28.08 -19.45
C GLY A 624 1.47 -26.80 -19.74
N CYS A 625 2.41 -26.41 -18.85
CA CYS A 625 3.31 -25.27 -19.10
C CYS A 625 4.23 -25.55 -20.31
N ALA A 626 4.83 -26.74 -20.36
CA ALA A 626 5.69 -27.15 -21.47
C ALA A 626 4.95 -27.14 -22.82
N ALA A 627 3.72 -27.65 -22.89
CA ALA A 627 2.91 -27.67 -24.10
C ALA A 627 2.57 -26.27 -24.62
N VAL A 628 2.23 -25.33 -23.73
CA VAL A 628 2.01 -23.90 -24.09
C VAL A 628 3.29 -23.28 -24.65
N LEU A 629 4.44 -23.53 -24.02
CA LEU A 629 5.72 -22.94 -24.42
C LEU A 629 6.21 -23.52 -25.75
N ALA A 630 6.15 -24.85 -25.91
CA ALA A 630 6.49 -25.53 -27.16
C ALA A 630 5.66 -25.03 -28.35
N LEU A 631 4.35 -24.80 -28.16
CA LEU A 631 3.46 -24.33 -29.22
C LEU A 631 3.65 -22.84 -29.59
N VAL A 632 4.06 -21.99 -28.64
CA VAL A 632 4.12 -20.53 -28.81
C VAL A 632 5.53 -20.01 -29.08
N VAL A 633 6.52 -20.55 -28.36
CA VAL A 633 7.92 -20.11 -28.37
C VAL A 633 8.80 -21.09 -29.17
N GLY A 634 8.45 -22.37 -29.18
CA GLY A 634 9.22 -23.44 -29.85
C GLY A 634 10.02 -24.27 -28.86
N ASN A 635 11.09 -24.92 -29.32
CA ASN A 635 11.96 -25.76 -28.48
C ASN A 635 12.56 -24.97 -27.29
N PRO A 636 12.87 -25.64 -26.16
CA PRO A 636 13.58 -25.05 -25.04
C PRO A 636 14.97 -24.59 -25.50
N SER A 637 15.08 -23.29 -25.71
CA SER A 637 16.30 -22.56 -26.01
C SER A 637 16.52 -21.52 -24.91
N ASP A 638 17.58 -20.73 -25.04
CA ASP A 638 18.02 -19.68 -24.11
C ASP A 638 16.92 -18.68 -23.66
N LEU A 639 15.76 -18.69 -24.31
CA LEU A 639 14.59 -17.87 -24.01
C LEU A 639 13.73 -18.35 -22.82
N TYR A 640 13.72 -19.65 -22.49
CA TYR A 640 12.93 -20.18 -21.36
C TYR A 640 13.46 -21.49 -20.78
N GLN A 641 13.21 -21.71 -19.49
CA GLN A 641 13.40 -23.00 -18.81
C GLN A 641 12.22 -23.33 -17.89
N ILE A 642 12.07 -24.61 -17.52
CA ILE A 642 10.98 -25.12 -16.69
C ILE A 642 11.60 -25.83 -15.48
N GLY A 643 11.53 -25.18 -14.33
CA GLY A 643 12.07 -25.72 -13.09
C GLY A 643 11.19 -26.82 -12.47
N VAL A 644 11.25 -26.89 -11.14
CA VAL A 644 10.49 -27.85 -10.32
C VAL A 644 9.12 -27.28 -9.93
N THR A 645 9.01 -25.96 -9.70
CA THR A 645 7.76 -25.29 -9.28
C THR A 645 7.37 -24.09 -10.15
N LYS A 646 8.33 -23.49 -10.87
CA LYS A 646 8.15 -22.26 -11.66
C LYS A 646 8.60 -22.41 -13.12
N VAL A 647 7.97 -21.63 -14.00
CA VAL A 647 8.46 -21.34 -15.35
C VAL A 647 9.38 -20.12 -15.29
N PHE A 648 10.55 -20.22 -15.93
CA PHE A 648 11.56 -19.18 -16.03
C PHE A 648 11.62 -18.67 -17.49
N LEU A 649 11.50 -17.36 -17.69
CA LEU A 649 11.31 -16.73 -19.01
C LEU A 649 12.22 -15.51 -19.18
N LYS A 650 12.79 -15.34 -20.38
CA LYS A 650 13.33 -14.05 -20.84
C LYS A 650 12.20 -13.18 -21.42
N GLU A 651 12.38 -11.86 -21.45
CA GLU A 651 11.33 -10.90 -21.87
C GLU A 651 10.83 -11.16 -23.31
N GLN A 652 11.70 -11.65 -24.20
CA GLN A 652 11.32 -12.02 -25.57
C GLN A 652 10.28 -13.15 -25.60
N ALA A 653 10.43 -14.19 -24.78
CA ALA A 653 9.44 -15.29 -24.67
C ALA A 653 8.09 -14.77 -24.16
N ARG A 654 8.11 -13.86 -23.16
CA ARG A 654 6.89 -13.20 -22.66
C ARG A 654 6.21 -12.35 -23.73
N GLN A 655 6.96 -11.58 -24.52
CA GLN A 655 6.40 -10.78 -25.61
C GLN A 655 5.73 -11.66 -26.68
N LEU A 656 6.30 -12.82 -27.00
CA LEU A 656 5.67 -13.80 -27.89
C LEU A 656 4.37 -14.38 -27.30
N LEU A 657 4.39 -14.77 -26.02
CA LEU A 657 3.20 -15.25 -25.30
C LEU A 657 2.07 -14.21 -25.26
N GLU A 658 2.37 -12.96 -24.89
CA GLU A 658 1.38 -11.88 -24.86
C GLU A 658 0.90 -11.49 -26.25
N ARG A 659 1.77 -11.47 -27.28
CA ARG A 659 1.36 -11.23 -28.66
C ARG A 659 0.37 -12.30 -29.15
N ARG A 660 0.64 -13.58 -28.90
CA ARG A 660 -0.30 -14.67 -29.25
C ARG A 660 -1.60 -14.59 -28.44
N ARG A 661 -1.54 -14.23 -27.16
CA ARG A 661 -2.72 -14.03 -26.30
C ARG A 661 -3.60 -12.89 -26.81
N LEU A 662 -3.02 -11.72 -27.09
CA LEU A 662 -3.72 -10.56 -27.66
C LEU A 662 -4.31 -10.87 -29.04
N GLN A 663 -3.60 -11.63 -29.89
CA GLN A 663 -4.13 -12.10 -31.18
C GLN A 663 -5.35 -13.01 -31.01
N ARG A 664 -5.30 -14.02 -30.12
CA ARG A 664 -6.47 -14.88 -29.84
C ARG A 664 -7.63 -14.10 -29.20
N GLN A 665 -7.36 -13.18 -28.27
CA GLN A 665 -8.38 -12.32 -27.67
C GLN A 665 -9.03 -11.41 -28.71
N SER A 666 -8.25 -10.74 -29.56
CA SER A 666 -8.77 -9.91 -30.66
C SER A 666 -9.63 -10.72 -31.63
N TRP A 667 -9.16 -11.90 -32.06
CA TRP A 667 -9.93 -12.79 -32.94
C TRP A 667 -11.24 -13.28 -32.30
N ALA A 668 -11.22 -13.62 -31.00
CA ALA A 668 -12.41 -14.00 -30.25
C ALA A 668 -13.40 -12.82 -30.13
N VAL A 669 -12.93 -11.62 -29.79
CA VAL A 669 -13.75 -10.39 -29.72
C VAL A 669 -14.35 -10.05 -31.08
N VAL A 670 -13.58 -10.07 -32.17
CA VAL A 670 -14.08 -9.84 -33.53
C VAL A 670 -15.11 -10.91 -33.94
N THR A 671 -14.91 -12.17 -33.56
CA THR A 671 -15.85 -13.27 -33.83
C THR A 671 -17.17 -13.09 -33.06
N LEU A 672 -17.09 -12.70 -31.78
CA LEU A 672 -18.26 -12.36 -30.97
C LEU A 672 -19.00 -11.14 -31.55
N GLN A 673 -18.29 -10.05 -31.84
CA GLN A 673 -18.86 -8.86 -32.48
C GLN A 673 -19.53 -9.18 -33.83
N ARG A 674 -18.93 -10.03 -34.67
CA ARG A 674 -19.50 -10.46 -35.95
C ARG A 674 -20.80 -11.25 -35.74
N LYS A 675 -20.82 -12.22 -34.81
CA LYS A 675 -22.03 -13.00 -34.49
C LYS A 675 -23.12 -12.11 -33.90
N PHE A 676 -22.77 -11.22 -32.97
CA PHE A 676 -23.69 -10.30 -32.31
C PHE A 676 -24.31 -9.28 -33.29
N ARG A 677 -23.50 -8.64 -34.15
CA ARG A 677 -23.98 -7.73 -35.21
C ARG A 677 -24.91 -8.44 -36.20
N ARG A 678 -24.62 -9.70 -36.58
CA ARG A 678 -25.52 -10.53 -37.40
C ARG A 678 -26.86 -10.78 -36.70
N LEU A 679 -26.82 -11.17 -35.42
CA LEU A 679 -28.01 -11.47 -34.62
C LEU A 679 -28.90 -10.22 -34.45
N LEU A 680 -28.31 -9.06 -34.13
CA LEU A 680 -29.02 -7.78 -34.06
C LEU A 680 -29.69 -7.41 -35.39
N ARG A 681 -28.97 -7.53 -36.52
CA ARG A 681 -29.56 -7.27 -37.85
C ARG A 681 -30.69 -8.24 -38.18
N GLN A 682 -30.56 -9.52 -37.85
CA GLN A 682 -31.62 -10.52 -38.05
C GLN A 682 -32.84 -10.32 -37.14
N ARG A 683 -32.66 -9.82 -35.89
CA ARG A 683 -33.78 -9.40 -35.03
C ARG A 683 -34.49 -8.17 -35.61
N ARG A 684 -33.74 -7.12 -35.96
CA ARG A 684 -34.31 -5.88 -36.51
C ARG A 684 -35.05 -6.10 -37.84
N LEU A 685 -34.55 -6.99 -38.70
CA LEU A 685 -35.23 -7.35 -39.96
C LEU A 685 -36.56 -8.06 -39.71
N ARG A 686 -36.62 -9.03 -38.78
CA ARG A 686 -37.86 -9.72 -38.40
C ARG A 686 -38.91 -8.75 -37.85
N VAL A 687 -38.53 -7.89 -36.90
CA VAL A 687 -39.44 -6.87 -36.34
C VAL A 687 -39.95 -5.93 -37.43
N LEU A 688 -39.10 -5.49 -38.38
CA LEU A 688 -39.54 -4.66 -39.51
C LEU A 688 -40.54 -5.40 -40.42
N GLN A 689 -40.32 -6.68 -40.71
CA GLN A 689 -41.24 -7.51 -41.50
C GLN A 689 -42.59 -7.68 -40.79
N GLU A 690 -42.59 -8.00 -39.49
CA GLU A 690 -43.79 -8.17 -38.66
C GLU A 690 -44.61 -6.88 -38.53
N LYS A 691 -43.96 -5.72 -38.35
CA LYS A 691 -44.68 -4.42 -38.30
C LYS A 691 -45.20 -4.02 -39.68
N ALA A 692 -44.46 -4.30 -40.76
CA ALA A 692 -44.93 -4.04 -42.12
C ALA A 692 -46.16 -4.88 -42.49
N THR A 693 -46.17 -6.18 -42.17
CA THR A 693 -47.33 -7.05 -42.42
C THR A 693 -48.55 -6.64 -41.59
N LEU A 694 -48.36 -6.22 -40.33
CA LEU A 694 -49.45 -5.72 -39.48
C LEU A 694 -50.08 -4.42 -40.03
N ILE A 695 -49.27 -3.47 -40.50
CA ILE A 695 -49.76 -2.24 -41.15
C ILE A 695 -50.51 -2.58 -42.45
N GLN A 696 -49.95 -3.46 -43.28
CA GLN A 696 -50.60 -3.92 -44.51
C GLN A 696 -51.96 -4.60 -44.23
N ALA A 697 -52.03 -5.47 -43.21
CA ALA A 697 -53.26 -6.12 -42.79
C ALA A 697 -54.31 -5.11 -42.33
N HIS A 698 -53.93 -4.13 -41.51
CA HIS A 698 -54.86 -3.12 -41.01
C HIS A 698 -55.39 -2.21 -42.14
N PHE A 699 -54.54 -1.82 -43.09
CA PHE A 699 -54.93 -1.03 -44.27
C PHE A 699 -55.86 -1.82 -45.21
N ARG A 700 -55.54 -3.09 -45.52
CA ARG A 700 -56.43 -4.00 -46.27
C ARG A 700 -57.79 -4.14 -45.59
N GLY A 701 -57.81 -4.31 -44.27
CA GLY A 701 -59.04 -4.37 -43.48
C GLY A 701 -59.84 -3.05 -43.51
N TYR A 702 -59.18 -1.89 -43.47
CA TYR A 702 -59.83 -0.59 -43.61
C TYR A 702 -60.48 -0.41 -45.00
N GLN A 703 -59.77 -0.78 -46.08
CA GLN A 703 -60.33 -0.75 -47.44
C GLN A 703 -61.58 -1.65 -47.56
N ALA A 704 -61.52 -2.87 -47.03
CA ALA A 704 -62.67 -3.78 -47.01
C ALA A 704 -63.87 -3.19 -46.25
N ARG A 705 -63.65 -2.64 -45.04
CA ARG A 705 -64.71 -1.97 -44.25
C ARG A 705 -65.27 -0.74 -44.97
N LYS A 706 -64.44 0.05 -45.66
CA LYS A 706 -64.88 1.22 -46.47
C LYS A 706 -65.76 0.78 -47.66
N ARG A 707 -65.40 -0.32 -48.33
CA ARG A 707 -66.21 -0.94 -49.41
C ARG A 707 -67.55 -1.45 -48.87
N TYR A 708 -67.56 -2.15 -47.75
CA TYR A 708 -68.78 -2.63 -47.10
C TYR A 708 -69.72 -1.49 -46.67
N ARG A 709 -69.20 -0.40 -46.07
CA ARG A 709 -70.01 0.78 -45.70
C ARG A 709 -70.68 1.44 -46.92
N ARG A 710 -69.99 1.51 -48.06
CA ARG A 710 -70.59 1.98 -49.33
C ARG A 710 -71.72 1.05 -49.77
N LEU A 711 -71.48 -0.26 -49.77
CA LEU A 711 -72.48 -1.27 -50.13
C LEU A 711 -73.71 -1.22 -49.20
N LYS A 712 -73.51 -1.02 -47.89
CA LYS A 712 -74.61 -0.88 -46.92
C LYS A 712 -75.44 0.38 -47.17
N LYS A 713 -74.81 1.51 -47.54
CA LYS A 713 -75.55 2.74 -47.91
C LYS A 713 -76.43 2.52 -49.15
N THR A 714 -75.89 1.91 -50.21
CA THR A 714 -76.69 1.62 -51.42
C THR A 714 -77.81 0.61 -51.15
N LEU A 715 -77.57 -0.40 -50.29
CA LEU A 715 -78.60 -1.37 -49.91
C LEU A 715 -79.72 -0.74 -49.05
N VAL A 716 -79.39 0.22 -48.17
CA VAL A 716 -80.41 0.99 -47.43
C VAL A 716 -81.24 1.88 -48.36
N GLN A 717 -80.61 2.58 -49.31
CA GLN A 717 -81.30 3.37 -50.34
C GLN A 717 -82.23 2.50 -51.22
N PHE A 718 -81.79 1.29 -51.57
CA PHE A 718 -82.61 0.32 -52.29
C PHE A 718 -83.79 -0.19 -51.43
N LYS A 719 -83.58 -0.39 -50.13
CA LYS A 719 -84.62 -0.84 -49.19
C LYS A 719 -85.69 0.22 -48.94
N THR A 720 -85.34 1.51 -48.94
CA THR A 720 -86.33 2.61 -48.92
C THR A 720 -87.14 2.69 -50.21
N MET A 721 -86.53 2.51 -51.39
CA MET A 721 -87.30 2.38 -52.65
C MET A 721 -88.32 1.22 -52.59
N ILE A 722 -87.90 0.06 -52.10
CA ILE A 722 -88.78 -1.13 -52.00
C ILE A 722 -89.97 -0.86 -51.06
N LEU A 723 -89.76 -0.16 -49.93
CA LEU A 723 -90.82 0.20 -49.00
C LEU A 723 -91.86 1.15 -49.62
N ILE A 724 -91.42 2.11 -50.45
CA ILE A 724 -92.32 3.01 -51.20
C ILE A 724 -93.13 2.24 -52.26
N SER A 725 -92.55 1.22 -52.91
CA SER A 725 -93.26 0.41 -53.91
C SER A 725 -94.24 -0.64 -53.35
N ARG A 726 -94.16 -0.97 -52.05
CA ARG A 726 -94.91 -2.10 -51.47
C ARG A 726 -96.44 -1.98 -51.54
N PRO A 727 -97.07 -0.81 -51.27
CA PRO A 727 -98.53 -0.66 -51.36
C PRO A 727 -99.09 -0.85 -52.77
N LEU A 728 -98.29 -0.54 -53.81
CA LEU A 728 -98.68 -0.63 -55.22
C LEU A 728 -98.68 -2.06 -55.76
N ILE A 729 -97.89 -2.95 -55.18
CA ILE A 729 -97.75 -4.35 -55.62
C ILE A 729 -98.76 -5.28 -54.93
N GLN A 730 -99.21 -4.93 -53.72
CA GLN A 730 -100.13 -5.78 -52.94
C GLN A 730 -101.59 -5.75 -53.46
N ARG A 731 -102.00 -4.71 -54.19
CA ARG A 731 -103.33 -4.65 -54.86
C ARG A 731 -103.45 -5.50 -56.14
N ARG A 732 -102.36 -6.09 -56.65
CA ARG A 732 -102.35 -6.89 -57.91
C ARG A 732 -102.28 -8.41 -57.70
N ARG A 733 -102.30 -8.93 -56.47
CA ARG A 733 -102.12 -10.37 -56.17
C ARG A 733 -103.30 -11.06 -55.47
N LEU A 734 -104.47 -10.44 -55.41
CA LEU A 734 -105.67 -10.96 -54.70
C LEU A 734 -106.78 -11.50 -55.62
N TRP A 735 -106.53 -11.66 -56.93
CA TRP A 735 -107.55 -12.04 -57.92
C TRP A 735 -107.23 -13.30 -58.75
N GLN A 736 -106.22 -14.09 -58.38
CA GLN A 736 -105.97 -15.40 -58.98
C GLN A 736 -105.71 -16.48 -57.92
N VAL A 737 -106.81 -17.19 -57.60
CA VAL A 737 -106.94 -18.64 -57.31
C VAL A 737 -105.91 -19.25 -56.34
N SER A 738 -106.24 -19.74 -55.13
CA SER A 738 -107.40 -20.53 -54.65
C SER A 738 -107.45 -22.01 -55.07
N ALA A 739 -106.39 -22.78 -54.76
CA ALA A 739 -106.39 -24.24 -54.50
C ALA A 739 -105.01 -24.59 -53.86
N VAL A 740 -104.82 -24.98 -52.58
CA VAL A 740 -105.44 -26.00 -51.68
C VAL A 740 -104.98 -27.44 -52.05
N PRO A 741 -104.42 -28.28 -51.12
CA PRO A 741 -103.56 -27.97 -49.95
C PRO A 741 -102.44 -29.02 -49.62
N SER A 742 -101.60 -28.69 -48.62
CA SER A 742 -101.04 -29.51 -47.51
C SER A 742 -100.90 -31.06 -47.57
N GLU A 743 -99.70 -31.57 -47.24
CA GLU A 743 -99.34 -32.35 -46.03
C GLU A 743 -97.78 -32.32 -45.87
N GLN A 744 -97.17 -31.88 -44.76
CA GLN A 744 -96.90 -32.57 -43.46
C GLN A 744 -96.11 -33.90 -43.56
N ALA A 745 -95.21 -34.32 -42.67
CA ALA A 745 -94.26 -33.67 -41.73
C ALA A 745 -93.29 -34.76 -41.16
N GLN A 746 -92.15 -34.37 -40.56
CA GLN A 746 -91.26 -35.18 -39.69
C GLN A 746 -90.34 -36.28 -40.32
N GLY A 747 -89.21 -36.58 -39.63
CA GLY A 747 -88.28 -37.70 -39.87
C GLY A 747 -86.91 -37.31 -40.47
N PHE A 748 -85.83 -37.00 -39.73
CA PHE A 748 -84.88 -37.82 -38.93
C PHE A 748 -83.63 -38.40 -39.66
N PHE A 749 -82.46 -37.98 -39.17
CA PHE A 749 -81.08 -38.55 -39.23
C PHE A 749 -80.28 -38.77 -40.55
N GLY A 750 -78.99 -38.39 -40.51
CA GLY A 750 -77.95 -38.73 -41.49
C GLY A 750 -76.63 -37.94 -41.32
N VAL A 751 -75.61 -38.55 -40.70
CA VAL A 751 -74.36 -37.92 -40.17
C VAL A 751 -73.12 -38.55 -40.87
N SER A 752 -71.96 -37.93 -41.16
CA SER A 752 -71.24 -36.72 -40.68
C SER A 752 -70.30 -36.11 -41.76
N LEU A 753 -69.68 -34.93 -41.54
CA LEU A 753 -68.21 -34.80 -41.45
C LEU A 753 -67.70 -33.42 -40.97
N LEU A 754 -66.49 -33.39 -40.41
CA LEU A 754 -65.68 -32.21 -39.98
C LEU A 754 -66.09 -31.47 -38.69
N ALA A 755 -65.85 -32.13 -37.56
CA ALA A 755 -65.41 -31.47 -36.33
C ALA A 755 -64.31 -32.31 -35.65
N THR A 756 -63.08 -31.80 -35.61
CA THR A 756 -61.97 -32.39 -34.84
C THR A 756 -61.38 -31.35 -33.89
N VAL A 757 -61.89 -31.39 -32.66
CA VAL A 757 -61.15 -31.29 -31.39
C VAL A 757 -59.82 -30.51 -31.39
N THR A 758 -59.83 -29.37 -30.71
CA THR A 758 -58.79 -29.00 -29.72
C THR A 758 -59.38 -28.04 -28.68
N ASP A 759 -60.25 -28.56 -27.82
CA ASP A 759 -60.42 -27.99 -26.48
C ASP A 759 -59.20 -28.36 -25.63
N LEU A 760 -58.66 -27.39 -24.88
CA LEU A 760 -58.25 -27.59 -23.48
C LEU A 760 -57.81 -26.25 -22.84
N PHE A 761 -58.30 -26.03 -21.61
CA PHE A 761 -58.04 -24.92 -20.67
C PHE A 761 -58.67 -23.54 -20.98
N PRO A 762 -59.67 -23.11 -20.16
CA PRO A 762 -60.12 -21.72 -20.16
C PRO A 762 -59.09 -20.83 -19.43
N LEU A 763 -58.63 -19.77 -20.10
CA LEU A 763 -57.96 -18.66 -19.44
C LEU A 763 -59.02 -17.83 -18.69
N GLN A 764 -58.89 -17.77 -17.36
CA GLN A 764 -59.74 -16.95 -16.50
C GLN A 764 -59.50 -15.46 -16.79
N ASP A 765 -60.56 -14.65 -16.86
CA ASP A 765 -60.41 -13.21 -17.11
C ASP A 765 -59.82 -12.51 -15.88
N VAL A 766 -58.53 -12.18 -15.97
CA VAL A 766 -57.72 -11.66 -14.86
C VAL A 766 -58.23 -10.31 -14.35
N GLY A 767 -59.00 -9.56 -15.16
CA GLY A 767 -59.64 -8.31 -14.74
C GLY A 767 -60.73 -8.48 -13.68
N LEU A 768 -61.23 -9.70 -13.47
CA LEU A 768 -62.25 -10.05 -12.47
C LEU A 768 -61.66 -10.47 -11.11
N LEU A 769 -60.34 -10.50 -10.95
CA LEU A 769 -59.72 -10.80 -9.66
C LEU A 769 -59.95 -9.67 -8.65
N GLU A 770 -60.29 -10.06 -7.43
CA GLU A 770 -60.57 -9.18 -6.28
C GLU A 770 -59.38 -8.26 -5.97
N ILE A 771 -59.68 -7.00 -5.66
CA ILE A 771 -58.72 -6.00 -5.17
C ILE A 771 -59.04 -5.76 -3.68
N PRO A 772 -58.05 -5.72 -2.77
CA PRO A 772 -58.25 -5.35 -1.37
C PRO A 772 -58.96 -3.99 -1.23
N ALA A 773 -59.85 -3.86 -0.24
CA ALA A 773 -60.68 -2.67 -0.05
C ALA A 773 -59.84 -1.38 0.09
N GLU A 774 -58.68 -1.47 0.74
CA GLU A 774 -57.67 -0.40 0.87
C GLU A 774 -57.25 0.16 -0.50
N LEU A 775 -56.84 -0.72 -1.43
CA LEU A 775 -56.38 -0.34 -2.75
C LEU A 775 -57.55 0.12 -3.65
N ALA A 776 -58.74 -0.45 -3.47
CA ALA A 776 -59.95 0.02 -4.14
C ALA A 776 -60.32 1.46 -3.73
N ALA A 777 -60.21 1.80 -2.44
CA ALA A 777 -60.42 3.15 -1.93
C ALA A 777 -59.36 4.13 -2.46
N LEU A 778 -58.08 3.76 -2.46
CA LEU A 778 -57.00 4.57 -3.03
C LEU A 778 -57.18 4.84 -4.53
N LEU A 779 -57.59 3.83 -5.31
CA LEU A 779 -57.89 3.99 -6.74
C LEU A 779 -59.05 4.97 -6.98
N GLN A 780 -60.09 4.93 -6.15
CA GLN A 780 -61.23 5.86 -6.24
C GLN A 780 -60.86 7.29 -5.82
N PHE A 781 -60.10 7.44 -4.74
CA PHE A 781 -59.62 8.73 -4.24
C PHE A 781 -58.79 9.47 -5.31
N VAL A 782 -57.78 8.81 -5.87
CA VAL A 782 -56.88 9.36 -6.90
C VAL A 782 -57.58 9.58 -8.25
N GLU A 783 -58.69 8.88 -8.53
CA GLU A 783 -59.52 9.16 -9.71
C GLU A 783 -60.41 10.40 -9.50
N GLY A 784 -60.76 10.75 -8.26
CA GLY A 784 -61.46 11.99 -7.89
C GLY A 784 -60.56 13.24 -7.93
N GLU A 785 -59.39 13.18 -7.30
CA GLU A 785 -58.47 14.33 -7.17
C GLU A 785 -57.89 14.85 -8.50
N LYS A 786 -57.94 14.06 -9.58
CA LYS A 786 -57.53 14.51 -10.93
C LYS A 786 -58.40 15.61 -11.52
N SER A 787 -59.47 15.98 -10.82
CA SER A 787 -60.29 17.16 -11.06
C SER A 787 -59.65 18.46 -10.54
N SER A 788 -58.66 18.38 -9.64
CA SER A 788 -58.10 19.51 -8.88
C SER A 788 -56.57 19.41 -8.73
N SER A 789 -55.86 19.92 -9.75
CA SER A 789 -54.49 20.45 -9.72
C SER A 789 -53.54 20.06 -8.57
N PHE A 790 -52.87 18.91 -8.70
CA PHE A 790 -51.46 18.82 -8.32
C PHE A 790 -50.61 19.05 -9.59
N PRO A 791 -49.53 19.87 -9.54
CA PRO A 791 -48.63 20.01 -10.68
C PRO A 791 -47.90 18.67 -10.91
N PRO A 792 -47.96 18.09 -12.12
CA PRO A 792 -47.25 16.84 -12.37
C PRO A 792 -45.74 17.10 -12.29
N CYS A 793 -45.02 16.33 -11.47
CA CYS A 793 -43.56 16.28 -11.49
C CYS A 793 -43.09 16.03 -12.94
N SER A 794 -42.54 17.07 -13.57
CA SER A 794 -42.31 17.08 -15.02
C SER A 794 -41.02 16.33 -15.37
N ILE A 795 -41.09 15.00 -15.34
CA ILE A 795 -39.99 14.12 -15.73
C ILE A 795 -39.71 14.29 -17.23
N THR A 796 -38.63 15.02 -17.54
CA THR A 796 -38.18 15.32 -18.90
C THR A 796 -36.99 14.44 -19.28
N GLU A 797 -36.81 14.19 -20.58
CA GLU A 797 -35.59 13.52 -21.07
C GLU A 797 -34.45 14.55 -21.18
N THR A 798 -33.35 14.28 -20.49
CA THR A 798 -32.21 15.19 -20.37
C THR A 798 -30.98 14.68 -21.15
N GLN A 799 -29.99 15.56 -21.33
CA GLN A 799 -28.68 15.19 -21.89
C GLN A 799 -27.90 14.28 -20.91
N PRO A 800 -26.91 13.50 -21.37
CA PRO A 800 -26.13 12.64 -20.47
C PRO A 800 -25.50 13.44 -19.32
N PRO A 801 -25.59 12.95 -18.07
CA PRO A 801 -25.22 13.74 -16.89
C PRO A 801 -23.73 14.07 -16.85
N GLU A 802 -23.44 15.23 -16.27
CA GLU A 802 -22.08 15.73 -16.04
C GLU A 802 -21.35 14.87 -15.00
N VAL A 803 -22.04 14.55 -13.90
CA VAL A 803 -21.52 13.66 -12.85
C VAL A 803 -22.11 12.27 -13.06
N LYS A 804 -21.24 11.30 -13.38
CA LYS A 804 -21.61 9.89 -13.61
C LYS A 804 -21.19 9.01 -12.45
N VAL A 805 -22.03 8.03 -12.16
CA VAL A 805 -21.71 6.92 -11.24
C VAL A 805 -20.47 6.16 -11.71
N LYS A 806 -19.57 5.81 -10.80
CA LYS A 806 -18.44 4.91 -11.09
C LYS A 806 -18.94 3.47 -11.23
N ASP A 807 -18.64 2.85 -12.37
CA ASP A 807 -19.07 1.48 -12.70
C ASP A 807 -18.07 0.41 -12.16
N ASP A 808 -17.98 0.28 -10.83
CA ASP A 808 -17.09 -0.72 -10.16
C ASP A 808 -17.80 -2.06 -9.85
N LEU A 809 -19.02 -2.27 -10.36
CA LEU A 809 -19.82 -3.47 -10.12
C LEU A 809 -19.43 -4.62 -11.04
N SER A 810 -19.15 -5.80 -10.47
CA SER A 810 -18.89 -7.03 -11.22
C SER A 810 -19.73 -8.20 -10.68
N LEU A 811 -20.10 -9.14 -11.55
CA LEU A 811 -20.86 -10.33 -11.16
C LEU A 811 -19.96 -11.28 -10.34
N PRO A 812 -20.42 -11.79 -9.17
CA PRO A 812 -19.64 -12.73 -8.38
C PRO A 812 -19.23 -13.98 -9.18
N PRO A 813 -17.97 -14.45 -9.08
CA PRO A 813 -17.50 -15.61 -9.85
C PRO A 813 -18.25 -16.91 -9.50
N THR A 814 -18.86 -16.97 -8.31
CA THR A 814 -19.67 -18.08 -7.81
C THR A 814 -21.11 -18.09 -8.35
N ILE A 815 -21.56 -17.09 -9.11
CA ILE A 815 -22.97 -17.00 -9.57
C ILE A 815 -23.50 -18.29 -10.23
N ASN A 816 -22.64 -19.06 -10.92
CA ASN A 816 -23.04 -20.30 -11.58
C ASN A 816 -23.23 -21.51 -10.65
N SER A 817 -22.78 -21.47 -9.38
CA SER A 817 -23.04 -22.53 -8.40
C SER A 817 -24.40 -22.40 -7.71
N HIS A 818 -25.15 -21.32 -7.96
CA HIS A 818 -26.46 -21.05 -7.35
C HIS A 818 -27.55 -20.93 -8.43
N PRO A 819 -27.92 -22.02 -9.14
CA PRO A 819 -29.06 -21.99 -10.06
C PRO A 819 -30.37 -21.81 -9.29
N PHE A 820 -31.34 -21.07 -9.84
CA PHE A 820 -32.65 -20.86 -9.18
C PHE A 820 -33.37 -22.17 -8.82
N SER A 821 -33.13 -23.25 -9.58
CA SER A 821 -33.65 -24.58 -9.29
C SER A 821 -33.13 -25.21 -8.00
N SER A 822 -32.00 -24.76 -7.42
CA SER A 822 -31.61 -25.18 -6.07
C SER A 822 -32.44 -24.49 -5.00
N PHE A 823 -32.79 -23.21 -5.20
CA PHE A 823 -33.66 -22.48 -4.28
C PHE A 823 -35.07 -23.09 -4.25
N VAL A 824 -35.66 -23.35 -5.43
CA VAL A 824 -36.98 -24.02 -5.55
C VAL A 824 -36.99 -25.35 -4.78
N LYS A 825 -35.96 -26.18 -4.91
CA LYS A 825 -35.91 -27.49 -4.23
C LYS A 825 -35.79 -27.41 -2.71
N SER A 826 -35.25 -26.32 -2.17
CA SER A 826 -34.98 -26.18 -0.73
C SER A 826 -35.96 -25.28 0.01
N HIS A 827 -36.65 -24.38 -0.70
CA HIS A 827 -37.48 -23.33 -0.10
C HIS A 827 -38.92 -23.27 -0.61
N PHE A 828 -39.28 -23.96 -1.71
CA PHE A 828 -40.68 -24.02 -2.14
C PHE A 828 -41.42 -25.21 -1.50
N GLN A 829 -42.69 -25.01 -1.18
CA GLN A 829 -43.59 -26.06 -0.69
C GLN A 829 -43.84 -27.16 -1.73
N LYS A 830 -43.71 -26.84 -3.02
CA LYS A 830 -43.79 -27.77 -4.16
C LYS A 830 -42.62 -27.50 -5.09
N ALA A 831 -41.89 -28.55 -5.47
CA ALA A 831 -40.61 -28.43 -6.19
C ALA A 831 -40.71 -28.00 -7.68
N ASP A 832 -41.89 -27.57 -8.13
CA ASP A 832 -42.21 -27.18 -9.50
C ASP A 832 -42.83 -25.78 -9.55
N PHE A 833 -42.65 -25.09 -10.68
CA PHE A 833 -43.34 -23.81 -10.91
C PHE A 833 -44.85 -24.03 -11.14
N PRO A 834 -45.73 -23.15 -10.61
CA PRO A 834 -47.15 -23.17 -10.91
C PRO A 834 -47.42 -22.85 -12.39
N ALA A 835 -48.61 -23.21 -12.88
CA ALA A 835 -49.05 -22.81 -14.21
C ALA A 835 -49.18 -21.27 -14.28
N PRO A 836 -48.60 -20.59 -15.29
CA PRO A 836 -48.68 -19.14 -15.41
C PRO A 836 -50.13 -18.69 -15.66
N GLY A 837 -50.52 -17.56 -15.09
CA GLY A 837 -51.87 -16.99 -15.25
C GLY A 837 -52.97 -17.56 -14.35
N GLN A 838 -52.68 -18.49 -13.43
CA GLN A 838 -53.65 -18.99 -12.44
C GLN A 838 -53.35 -18.48 -11.02
N PRO A 839 -54.38 -18.13 -10.21
CA PRO A 839 -54.20 -17.73 -8.82
C PRO A 839 -53.70 -18.90 -7.97
N LEU A 840 -52.70 -18.63 -7.14
CA LEU A 840 -52.18 -19.59 -6.18
C LEU A 840 -53.25 -19.99 -5.16
N GLN A 841 -53.19 -21.26 -4.74
CA GLN A 841 -54.02 -21.82 -3.66
C GLN A 841 -53.25 -21.89 -2.33
N GLN A 842 -51.91 -21.87 -2.40
CA GLN A 842 -50.96 -21.90 -1.29
C GLN A 842 -49.74 -21.06 -1.71
N PRO A 843 -49.06 -20.34 -0.79
CA PRO A 843 -47.84 -19.61 -1.14
C PRO A 843 -46.73 -20.54 -1.64
N LEU A 844 -45.80 -20.00 -2.42
CA LEU A 844 -44.71 -20.78 -3.00
C LEU A 844 -43.70 -21.19 -1.94
N THR A 845 -43.32 -20.27 -1.06
CA THR A 845 -42.38 -20.44 0.04
C THR A 845 -43.08 -20.81 1.35
N HIS A 846 -42.30 -21.24 2.35
CA HIS A 846 -42.80 -21.52 3.70
C HIS A 846 -42.99 -20.19 4.46
N LEU A 847 -44.26 -19.87 4.79
CA LEU A 847 -44.66 -18.65 5.50
C LEU A 847 -45.55 -18.99 6.70
N ASP A 848 -45.46 -18.17 7.75
CA ASP A 848 -46.32 -18.24 8.93
C ASP A 848 -47.80 -18.01 8.56
N ALA A 849 -48.72 -18.64 9.29
CA ALA A 849 -50.14 -18.71 8.95
C ALA A 849 -50.79 -17.33 8.67
N GLU A 850 -50.44 -16.32 9.47
CA GLU A 850 -50.92 -14.94 9.35
C GLU A 850 -50.52 -14.25 8.03
N LEU A 851 -49.40 -14.67 7.43
CA LEU A 851 -48.85 -14.09 6.19
C LEU A 851 -49.28 -14.86 4.94
N GLN A 852 -49.88 -16.05 5.08
CA GLN A 852 -50.30 -16.87 3.93
C GLN A 852 -51.42 -16.20 3.15
N GLU A 853 -52.43 -15.62 3.82
CA GLU A 853 -53.52 -14.91 3.15
C GLU A 853 -52.98 -13.68 2.38
N SER A 854 -52.11 -12.88 3.01
CA SER A 854 -51.43 -11.75 2.36
C SER A 854 -50.62 -12.18 1.12
N ALA A 855 -49.92 -13.31 1.17
CA ALA A 855 -49.18 -13.83 0.02
C ALA A 855 -50.10 -14.24 -1.16
N LEU A 856 -51.31 -14.74 -0.88
CA LEU A 856 -52.31 -15.08 -1.89
C LEU A 856 -53.02 -13.84 -2.44
N GLU A 857 -53.28 -12.81 -1.63
CA GLU A 857 -53.74 -11.50 -2.10
C GLU A 857 -52.72 -10.88 -3.06
N ILE A 858 -51.45 -10.84 -2.68
CA ILE A 858 -50.37 -10.31 -3.52
C ILE A 858 -50.27 -11.10 -4.83
N ASN A 859 -50.54 -12.40 -4.82
CA ASN A 859 -50.59 -13.19 -6.05
C ASN A 859 -51.68 -12.73 -7.02
N LYS A 860 -52.90 -12.48 -6.52
CA LYS A 860 -54.00 -11.89 -7.33
C LYS A 860 -53.58 -10.54 -7.92
N LEU A 861 -52.89 -9.70 -7.13
CA LEU A 861 -52.40 -8.38 -7.58
C LEU A 861 -51.27 -8.47 -8.61
N ILE A 862 -50.31 -9.40 -8.45
CA ILE A 862 -49.23 -9.65 -9.43
C ILE A 862 -49.83 -10.15 -10.75
N LEU A 863 -50.78 -11.09 -10.69
CA LEU A 863 -51.49 -11.57 -11.88
C LEU A 863 -52.22 -10.43 -12.58
N ARG A 864 -52.94 -9.59 -11.84
CA ARG A 864 -53.63 -8.41 -12.38
C ARG A 864 -52.66 -7.42 -12.99
N PHE A 865 -51.56 -7.08 -12.31
CA PHE A 865 -50.52 -6.18 -12.84
C PHE A 865 -49.92 -6.70 -14.15
N ILE A 866 -49.72 -8.02 -14.29
CA ILE A 866 -49.11 -8.61 -15.48
C ILE A 866 -50.14 -8.79 -16.62
N GLY A 867 -51.35 -9.28 -16.32
CA GLY A 867 -52.35 -9.69 -17.30
C GLY A 867 -53.44 -8.67 -17.66
N ASP A 868 -53.79 -7.73 -16.79
CA ASP A 868 -54.90 -6.79 -17.01
C ASP A 868 -54.49 -5.69 -18.01
N LYS A 869 -55.00 -5.78 -19.25
CA LYS A 869 -54.72 -4.83 -20.33
C LYS A 869 -55.55 -3.54 -20.26
N SER A 870 -56.44 -3.40 -19.28
CA SER A 870 -57.28 -2.22 -19.09
C SER A 870 -56.66 -1.15 -18.19
N LEU A 871 -55.63 -1.50 -17.42
CA LEU A 871 -54.93 -0.59 -16.49
C LEU A 871 -54.31 0.59 -17.24
N ARG A 872 -54.66 1.81 -16.82
CA ARG A 872 -54.01 3.05 -17.26
C ARG A 872 -52.66 3.19 -16.55
N GLY A 873 -51.68 3.83 -17.18
CA GLY A 873 -50.30 3.87 -16.65
C GLY A 873 -50.11 4.39 -15.21
N TRP A 874 -51.03 5.21 -14.69
CA TRP A 874 -51.02 5.62 -13.27
C TRP A 874 -51.59 4.54 -12.32
N GLN A 875 -52.55 3.74 -12.79
CA GLN A 875 -53.10 2.60 -12.06
C GLN A 875 -52.07 1.47 -11.98
N GLU A 876 -51.24 1.31 -13.01
CA GLU A 876 -50.08 0.41 -12.98
C GLU A 876 -49.09 0.83 -11.88
N VAL A 877 -48.70 2.12 -11.82
CA VAL A 877 -47.80 2.66 -10.78
C VAL A 877 -48.39 2.45 -9.38
N LEU A 878 -49.66 2.80 -9.16
CA LEU A 878 -50.30 2.64 -7.84
C LEU A 878 -50.42 1.18 -7.41
N LEU A 879 -50.84 0.28 -8.31
CA LEU A 879 -50.91 -1.16 -8.07
C LEU A 879 -49.53 -1.76 -7.76
N GLY A 880 -48.50 -1.34 -8.50
CA GLY A 880 -47.12 -1.77 -8.27
C GLY A 880 -46.53 -1.25 -6.96
N ASN A 881 -46.83 0.00 -6.59
CA ASN A 881 -46.40 0.58 -5.31
C ASN A 881 -47.12 -0.06 -4.12
N PHE A 882 -48.37 -0.49 -4.27
CA PHE A 882 -49.07 -1.28 -3.25
C PHE A 882 -48.42 -2.66 -3.03
N ILE A 883 -48.04 -3.36 -4.10
CA ILE A 883 -47.28 -4.62 -4.02
C ILE A 883 -45.91 -4.39 -3.35
N ALA A 884 -45.22 -3.30 -3.72
CA ALA A 884 -43.95 -2.92 -3.09
C ALA A 884 -44.11 -2.62 -1.59
N GLY A 885 -45.13 -1.86 -1.20
CA GLY A 885 -45.44 -1.51 0.19
C GLY A 885 -45.69 -2.73 1.09
N ARG A 886 -46.44 -3.73 0.61
CA ARG A 886 -46.63 -5.01 1.35
C ARG A 886 -45.29 -5.75 1.55
N GLY A 887 -44.35 -5.68 0.61
CA GLY A 887 -43.00 -6.23 0.76
C GLY A 887 -42.06 -5.40 1.64
N LEU A 888 -42.24 -4.08 1.71
CA LEU A 888 -41.54 -3.21 2.65
C LEU A 888 -41.96 -3.53 4.09
N GLY A 889 -43.27 -3.54 4.36
CA GLY A 889 -43.85 -3.76 5.69
C GLY A 889 -43.60 -5.15 6.30
N ALA A 890 -43.44 -6.20 5.49
CA ALA A 890 -43.18 -7.56 5.98
C ALA A 890 -42.00 -8.22 5.27
N ALA A 891 -40.86 -8.35 5.97
CA ALA A 891 -39.63 -8.91 5.41
C ALA A 891 -39.78 -10.36 4.90
N ALA A 892 -40.60 -11.18 5.58
CA ALA A 892 -40.87 -12.56 5.18
C ALA A 892 -41.59 -12.66 3.81
N LEU A 893 -42.37 -11.64 3.40
CA LEU A 893 -43.06 -11.65 2.10
C LEU A 893 -42.12 -11.34 0.93
N ARG A 894 -40.91 -10.79 1.14
CA ARG A 894 -40.03 -10.33 0.04
C ARG A 894 -39.61 -11.46 -0.89
N ASP A 895 -39.17 -12.58 -0.33
CA ASP A 895 -38.74 -13.75 -1.09
C ASP A 895 -39.91 -14.45 -1.79
N GLU A 896 -41.09 -14.45 -1.16
CA GLU A 896 -42.33 -14.91 -1.77
C GLU A 896 -42.71 -14.05 -2.99
N ILE A 897 -42.74 -12.73 -2.84
CA ILE A 897 -43.05 -11.78 -3.92
C ILE A 897 -42.08 -11.97 -5.09
N PHE A 898 -40.76 -12.03 -4.84
CA PHE A 898 -39.79 -12.28 -5.89
C PHE A 898 -39.99 -13.66 -6.55
N SER A 899 -40.30 -14.70 -5.78
CA SER A 899 -40.57 -16.05 -6.28
C SER A 899 -41.83 -16.10 -7.17
N GLN A 900 -42.89 -15.39 -6.79
CA GLN A 900 -44.10 -15.27 -7.59
C GLN A 900 -43.89 -14.50 -8.89
N VAL A 901 -43.14 -13.38 -8.88
CA VAL A 901 -42.80 -12.64 -10.11
C VAL A 901 -41.86 -13.47 -11.00
N VAL A 902 -40.92 -14.23 -10.43
CA VAL A 902 -40.09 -15.20 -11.17
C VAL A 902 -40.95 -16.27 -11.84
N ALA A 903 -41.95 -16.82 -11.14
CA ALA A 903 -42.85 -17.83 -11.70
C ALA A 903 -43.65 -17.30 -12.91
N GLN A 904 -44.11 -16.04 -12.90
CA GLN A 904 -44.80 -15.44 -14.06
C GLN A 904 -43.83 -15.00 -15.18
N ALA A 905 -42.59 -14.63 -14.84
CA ALA A 905 -41.55 -14.33 -15.84
C ALA A 905 -41.04 -15.60 -16.57
N TRP A 906 -41.08 -16.76 -15.89
CA TRP A 906 -40.61 -18.04 -16.41
C TRP A 906 -41.45 -18.53 -17.61
N ARG A 907 -40.80 -18.68 -18.76
CA ARG A 907 -41.41 -19.19 -20.02
C ARG A 907 -42.68 -18.45 -20.48
N SER A 908 -42.84 -17.17 -20.13
CA SER A 908 -43.92 -16.32 -20.65
C SER A 908 -43.92 -16.31 -22.20
N LEU A 909 -45.00 -16.81 -22.80
CA LEU A 909 -45.16 -16.87 -24.26
C LEU A 909 -45.57 -15.53 -24.88
N ASP A 910 -46.25 -14.67 -24.12
CA ASP A 910 -46.57 -13.30 -24.54
C ASP A 910 -45.49 -12.31 -24.07
N THR A 911 -44.90 -11.63 -25.06
CA THR A 911 -43.91 -10.57 -24.86
C THR A 911 -44.40 -9.37 -24.03
N GLU A 912 -45.70 -9.09 -24.00
CA GLU A 912 -46.27 -7.99 -23.22
C GLU A 912 -46.36 -8.35 -21.73
N HIS A 913 -46.87 -9.54 -21.42
CA HIS A 913 -46.89 -10.11 -20.07
C HIS A 913 -45.47 -10.23 -19.51
N GLY A 914 -44.54 -10.81 -20.28
CA GLY A 914 -43.14 -10.90 -19.89
C GLY A 914 -42.51 -9.53 -19.62
N ARG A 915 -42.82 -8.50 -20.43
CA ARG A 915 -42.32 -7.13 -20.18
C ARG A 915 -42.85 -6.59 -18.85
N ARG A 916 -44.14 -6.73 -18.55
CA ARG A 916 -44.74 -6.22 -17.30
C ARG A 916 -44.16 -6.95 -16.08
N ALA A 917 -43.95 -8.26 -16.15
CA ALA A 917 -43.24 -9.02 -15.11
C ALA A 917 -41.81 -8.48 -14.85
N TRP A 918 -41.05 -8.16 -15.91
CA TRP A 918 -39.70 -7.58 -15.75
C TRP A 918 -39.68 -6.12 -15.29
N VAL A 919 -40.71 -5.31 -15.61
CA VAL A 919 -40.90 -3.97 -15.02
C VAL A 919 -41.13 -4.11 -13.50
N LEU A 920 -42.05 -4.99 -13.09
CA LEU A 920 -42.35 -5.24 -11.68
C LEU A 920 -41.13 -5.78 -10.91
N MET A 921 -40.37 -6.69 -11.51
CA MET A 921 -39.10 -7.16 -10.94
C MET A 921 -38.11 -6.00 -10.71
N ALA A 922 -37.98 -5.09 -11.69
CA ALA A 922 -37.07 -3.94 -11.57
C ALA A 922 -37.54 -2.90 -10.54
N THR A 923 -38.85 -2.70 -10.37
CA THR A 923 -39.39 -1.78 -9.35
C THR A 923 -39.26 -2.33 -7.95
N LEU A 924 -39.55 -3.62 -7.72
CA LEU A 924 -39.37 -4.27 -6.41
C LEU A 924 -37.89 -4.27 -5.97
N LEU A 925 -36.96 -4.54 -6.89
CA LEU A 925 -35.51 -4.41 -6.67
C LEU A 925 -35.03 -2.96 -6.45
N SER A 926 -35.91 -1.97 -6.56
CA SER A 926 -35.62 -0.56 -6.23
C SER A 926 -35.87 -0.24 -4.76
N CYS A 927 -36.79 -0.96 -4.10
CA CYS A 927 -37.23 -0.68 -2.73
C CYS A 927 -36.74 -1.68 -1.67
N PHE A 928 -36.62 -2.98 -2.02
CA PHE A 928 -36.09 -3.98 -1.10
C PHE A 928 -35.18 -5.01 -1.78
N SER A 929 -34.21 -5.52 -1.03
CA SER A 929 -33.34 -6.62 -1.46
C SER A 929 -34.00 -7.99 -1.17
N PRO A 930 -33.68 -9.03 -1.97
CA PRO A 930 -34.01 -10.42 -1.62
C PRO A 930 -33.17 -10.87 -0.41
N SER A 931 -33.61 -11.91 0.30
CA SER A 931 -32.82 -12.49 1.39
C SER A 931 -31.47 -13.03 0.90
N PRO A 932 -30.47 -13.21 1.79
CA PRO A 932 -29.19 -13.82 1.44
C PRO A 932 -29.32 -15.21 0.80
N ALA A 933 -30.39 -15.97 1.10
CA ALA A 933 -30.66 -17.27 0.50
C ALA A 933 -31.15 -17.16 -0.95
N LEU A 934 -31.99 -16.16 -1.25
CA LEU A 934 -32.55 -15.93 -2.59
C LEU A 934 -31.65 -15.07 -3.48
N GLN A 935 -30.79 -14.22 -2.92
CA GLN A 935 -30.01 -13.21 -3.63
C GLN A 935 -29.16 -13.77 -4.80
N LEU A 936 -28.32 -14.78 -4.55
CA LEU A 936 -27.49 -15.40 -5.59
C LEU A 936 -28.32 -16.22 -6.60
N PRO A 937 -29.28 -17.08 -6.17
CA PRO A 937 -30.23 -17.73 -7.08
C PRO A 937 -31.00 -16.78 -8.00
N LEU A 938 -31.50 -15.67 -7.46
CA LEU A 938 -32.24 -14.65 -8.22
C LEU A 938 -31.30 -13.89 -9.18
N LEU A 939 -30.08 -13.55 -8.76
CA LEU A 939 -29.11 -12.89 -9.64
C LEU A 939 -28.73 -13.81 -10.82
N LYS A 940 -28.61 -15.11 -10.57
CA LYS A 940 -28.42 -16.13 -11.60
C LYS A 940 -29.63 -16.24 -12.52
N PHE A 941 -30.85 -16.24 -11.98
CA PHE A 941 -32.09 -16.24 -12.79
C PHE A 941 -32.18 -15.01 -13.72
N VAL A 942 -31.96 -13.81 -13.19
CA VAL A 942 -31.94 -12.54 -13.95
C VAL A 942 -30.88 -12.60 -15.06
N SER A 943 -29.74 -13.22 -14.80
CA SER A 943 -28.63 -13.35 -15.76
C SER A 943 -28.94 -14.33 -16.90
N ASP A 944 -29.63 -15.43 -16.61
CA ASP A 944 -29.93 -16.49 -17.59
C ASP A 944 -31.22 -16.24 -18.37
N HIS A 945 -32.21 -15.57 -17.76
CA HIS A 945 -33.58 -15.44 -18.29
C HIS A 945 -34.09 -14.00 -18.46
N GLY A 946 -33.29 -12.99 -18.10
CA GLY A 946 -33.67 -11.58 -18.21
C GLY A 946 -33.98 -11.12 -19.64
N MET A 947 -35.11 -10.42 -19.80
CA MET A 947 -35.50 -9.80 -21.07
C MET A 947 -34.50 -8.72 -21.51
N GLU A 948 -34.33 -8.53 -22.83
CA GLU A 948 -33.32 -7.64 -23.43
C GLU A 948 -33.39 -6.19 -22.87
N GLY A 949 -32.39 -5.85 -22.07
CA GLY A 949 -32.24 -4.58 -21.35
C GLY A 949 -32.64 -4.61 -19.87
N TYR A 950 -33.56 -5.48 -19.45
CA TYR A 950 -33.93 -5.62 -18.03
C TYR A 950 -32.91 -6.42 -17.22
N SER A 951 -32.20 -7.37 -17.84
CA SER A 951 -31.13 -8.11 -17.16
C SER A 951 -30.07 -7.18 -16.54
N ALA A 952 -29.60 -6.17 -17.29
CA ALA A 952 -28.63 -5.20 -16.81
C ALA A 952 -29.18 -4.27 -15.72
N VAL A 953 -30.43 -3.82 -15.84
CA VAL A 953 -31.09 -2.95 -14.84
C VAL A 953 -31.26 -3.70 -13.51
N CYS A 954 -31.77 -4.94 -13.56
CA CYS A 954 -31.96 -5.77 -12.37
C CYS A 954 -30.60 -6.18 -11.76
N GLN A 955 -29.62 -6.60 -12.57
CA GLN A 955 -28.26 -6.90 -12.07
C GLN A 955 -27.63 -5.70 -11.35
N ARG A 956 -27.73 -4.49 -11.92
CA ARG A 956 -27.19 -3.28 -11.29
C ARG A 956 -27.85 -3.02 -9.95
N LYS A 957 -29.18 -2.97 -9.89
CA LYS A 957 -29.93 -2.77 -8.63
C LYS A 957 -29.58 -3.83 -7.58
N MET A 958 -29.53 -5.11 -7.96
CA MET A 958 -29.15 -6.20 -7.05
C MET A 958 -27.72 -6.08 -6.52
N LEU A 959 -26.75 -5.70 -7.36
CA LEU A 959 -25.36 -5.55 -6.94
C LEU A 959 -25.13 -4.29 -6.09
N THR A 960 -25.79 -3.16 -6.40
CA THR A 960 -25.75 -1.95 -5.54
C THR A 960 -26.42 -2.21 -4.18
N ALA A 961 -27.50 -2.99 -4.13
CA ALA A 961 -28.14 -3.41 -2.89
C ALA A 961 -27.28 -4.42 -2.09
N ALA A 962 -26.59 -5.34 -2.78
CA ALA A 962 -25.76 -6.37 -2.17
C ALA A 962 -24.57 -5.84 -1.37
N GLN A 963 -24.12 -4.62 -1.66
CA GLN A 963 -22.99 -3.97 -1.00
C GLN A 963 -23.38 -3.29 0.33
N ARG A 964 -24.64 -3.43 0.79
CA ARG A 964 -25.19 -2.71 1.95
C ARG A 964 -25.69 -3.65 3.03
N THR A 965 -25.52 -3.20 4.27
CA THR A 965 -26.05 -3.81 5.50
C THR A 965 -27.19 -2.99 6.12
N GLU A 966 -27.67 -1.98 5.40
CA GLU A 966 -28.70 -1.02 5.83
C GLU A 966 -30.13 -1.57 5.64
N PRO A 967 -31.14 -0.98 6.31
CA PRO A 967 -32.55 -1.33 6.10
C PRO A 967 -33.02 -1.13 4.64
N PRO A 968 -34.18 -1.70 4.24
CA PRO A 968 -34.81 -1.38 2.97
C PRO A 968 -35.19 0.11 2.89
N ARG A 969 -35.57 0.56 1.69
CA ARG A 969 -36.14 1.91 1.47
C ARG A 969 -37.36 2.14 2.38
N ALA A 970 -37.52 3.36 2.87
CA ALA A 970 -38.67 3.73 3.71
C ALA A 970 -39.97 3.83 2.89
N TYR A 971 -39.87 4.31 1.64
CA TYR A 971 -41.03 4.56 0.77
C TYR A 971 -41.02 3.64 -0.47
N PRO A 972 -42.19 3.42 -1.11
CA PRO A 972 -42.28 2.74 -2.40
C PRO A 972 -41.51 3.45 -3.52
N PRO A 973 -41.25 2.78 -4.67
CA PRO A 973 -40.53 3.40 -5.78
C PRO A 973 -41.20 4.65 -6.36
N THR A 974 -40.39 5.69 -6.56
CA THR A 974 -40.81 7.01 -7.07
C THR A 974 -41.29 6.98 -8.52
N GLN A 975 -42.01 8.02 -8.97
CA GLN A 975 -42.44 8.20 -10.36
C GLN A 975 -41.24 8.27 -11.32
N LEU A 976 -40.10 8.81 -10.86
CA LEU A 976 -38.82 8.80 -11.57
C LEU A 976 -38.30 7.37 -11.74
N GLU A 977 -38.32 6.55 -10.70
CA GLU A 977 -37.93 5.14 -10.74
C GLU A 977 -38.84 4.31 -11.66
N TRP A 978 -40.15 4.52 -11.60
CA TRP A 978 -41.11 3.90 -12.52
C TRP A 978 -40.82 4.26 -13.98
N THR A 979 -40.61 5.55 -14.26
CA THR A 979 -40.34 6.03 -15.62
C THR A 979 -39.00 5.47 -16.13
N ALA A 980 -37.96 5.45 -15.29
CA ALA A 980 -36.66 4.89 -15.63
C ALA A 980 -36.73 3.37 -15.85
N ASN A 981 -37.41 2.63 -14.98
CA ASN A 981 -37.59 1.18 -15.10
C ASN A 981 -38.37 0.81 -16.38
N GLN A 982 -39.47 1.50 -16.68
CA GLN A 982 -40.26 1.27 -17.91
C GLN A 982 -39.50 1.59 -19.20
N ARG A 983 -38.65 2.63 -19.21
CA ARG A 983 -37.82 3.03 -20.36
C ARG A 983 -36.49 2.25 -20.45
N ARG A 984 -36.03 1.65 -19.33
CA ARG A 984 -34.68 1.09 -19.11
C ARG A 984 -33.58 2.15 -19.17
N GLY A 985 -33.87 3.32 -18.59
CA GLY A 985 -32.97 4.48 -18.52
C GLY A 985 -32.19 4.56 -17.20
N LYS A 986 -31.17 5.44 -17.17
CA LYS A 986 -30.54 5.93 -15.94
C LYS A 986 -31.38 7.08 -15.36
N MET A 987 -31.31 7.30 -14.06
CA MET A 987 -31.96 8.44 -13.40
C MET A 987 -30.95 9.57 -13.20
N VAL A 988 -31.41 10.81 -13.32
CA VAL A 988 -30.61 12.02 -13.15
C VAL A 988 -31.45 13.01 -12.36
N LEU A 989 -30.85 13.64 -11.35
CA LEU A 989 -31.44 14.80 -10.68
C LEU A 989 -30.58 16.03 -10.98
N ASP A 990 -31.25 17.16 -11.00
CA ASP A 990 -30.63 18.48 -11.07
C ASP A 990 -30.32 18.93 -9.63
N VAL A 991 -29.04 19.10 -9.30
CA VAL A 991 -28.57 19.47 -7.96
C VAL A 991 -27.97 20.87 -7.99
N HIS A 992 -28.44 21.73 -7.08
CA HIS A 992 -27.88 23.05 -6.86
C HIS A 992 -26.89 23.01 -5.70
N THR A 993 -25.69 23.57 -5.90
CA THR A 993 -24.72 23.76 -4.81
C THR A 993 -24.97 25.08 -4.08
N PHE A 994 -24.35 25.25 -2.91
CA PHE A 994 -24.44 26.50 -2.13
C PHE A 994 -23.93 27.76 -2.89
N ASN A 995 -23.18 27.58 -3.98
CA ASN A 995 -22.72 28.64 -4.87
C ASN A 995 -23.72 28.94 -6.02
N GLU A 996 -24.97 28.47 -5.92
CA GLU A 996 -26.02 28.52 -6.94
C GLU A 996 -25.73 27.78 -8.26
N GLU A 997 -24.53 27.20 -8.42
CA GLU A 997 -24.16 26.37 -9.57
C GLU A 997 -25.03 25.10 -9.63
N LYS A 998 -25.60 24.83 -10.82
CA LYS A 998 -26.49 23.71 -11.11
C LYS A 998 -25.76 22.58 -11.85
N PHE A 999 -25.88 21.36 -11.36
CA PHE A 999 -25.29 20.15 -11.94
C PHE A 999 -26.34 19.10 -12.30
N SER A 1000 -26.12 18.39 -13.40
CA SER A 1000 -26.87 17.17 -13.70
C SER A 1000 -26.09 15.94 -13.21
N ALA A 1001 -26.59 15.28 -12.17
CA ALA A 1001 -25.88 14.19 -11.50
C ALA A 1001 -26.71 12.88 -11.50
N GLU A 1002 -26.08 11.78 -11.92
CA GLU A 1002 -26.72 10.46 -12.01
C GLU A 1002 -27.01 9.88 -10.61
N VAL A 1003 -28.25 9.45 -10.38
CA VAL A 1003 -28.71 8.86 -9.11
C VAL A 1003 -29.13 7.38 -9.29
N GLU A 1004 -28.97 6.57 -8.25
CA GLU A 1004 -29.40 5.17 -8.22
C GLU A 1004 -30.42 4.94 -7.10
N SER A 1005 -31.29 3.93 -7.26
CA SER A 1005 -32.35 3.57 -6.29
C SER A 1005 -31.89 3.35 -4.86
N TRP A 1006 -30.62 2.99 -4.68
CA TRP A 1006 -30.02 2.66 -3.39
C TRP A 1006 -29.03 3.72 -2.91
N MET A 1007 -28.89 4.86 -3.56
CA MET A 1007 -27.87 5.86 -3.22
C MET A 1007 -28.26 6.69 -1.99
N THR A 1008 -27.35 6.85 -1.03
CA THR A 1008 -27.57 7.72 0.15
C THR A 1008 -27.23 9.18 -0.13
N GLY A 1009 -27.75 10.10 0.69
CA GLY A 1009 -27.45 11.52 0.62
C GLY A 1009 -25.93 11.81 0.68
N GLU A 1010 -25.21 11.15 1.58
CA GLU A 1010 -23.76 11.31 1.72
C GLU A 1010 -22.99 10.80 0.49
N GLN A 1011 -23.38 9.66 -0.06
CA GLN A 1011 -22.73 9.11 -1.27
C GLN A 1011 -22.95 10.01 -2.49
N TYR A 1012 -24.16 10.53 -2.65
CA TYR A 1012 -24.51 11.40 -3.77
C TYR A 1012 -23.76 12.74 -3.68
N ALA A 1013 -23.76 13.37 -2.50
CA ALA A 1013 -22.99 14.58 -2.24
C ALA A 1013 -21.48 14.36 -2.43
N ALA A 1014 -20.93 13.24 -1.92
CA ALA A 1014 -19.52 12.89 -2.07
C ALA A 1014 -19.09 12.75 -3.54
N TRP A 1015 -19.95 12.23 -4.41
CA TRP A 1015 -19.64 12.07 -5.84
C TRP A 1015 -19.67 13.40 -6.59
N ILE A 1016 -20.60 14.30 -6.27
CA ILE A 1016 -20.64 15.67 -6.81
C ILE A 1016 -19.40 16.47 -6.36
N LEU A 1017 -18.99 16.33 -5.10
CA LEU A 1017 -17.79 16.98 -4.55
C LEU A 1017 -16.49 16.42 -5.16
N SER A 1018 -16.36 15.09 -5.32
CA SER A 1018 -15.19 14.49 -5.96
C SER A 1018 -15.11 14.84 -7.46
N ALA A 1019 -16.25 14.97 -8.16
CA ALA A 1019 -16.28 15.48 -9.53
C ALA A 1019 -15.78 16.93 -9.65
N ARG A 1020 -15.92 17.75 -8.59
CA ARG A 1020 -15.35 19.10 -8.47
C ARG A 1020 -13.90 19.12 -7.95
N GLY A 1021 -13.27 17.96 -7.73
CA GLY A 1021 -11.89 17.83 -7.26
C GLY A 1021 -11.71 18.03 -5.75
N CYS A 1022 -12.79 18.00 -4.97
CA CYS A 1022 -12.77 18.20 -3.51
C CYS A 1022 -12.48 16.90 -2.74
N ASP A 1023 -11.40 16.19 -3.08
CA ASP A 1023 -11.10 14.84 -2.58
C ASP A 1023 -10.73 14.75 -1.08
N LYS A 1024 -10.59 15.88 -0.36
CA LYS A 1024 -10.05 15.93 1.01
C LYS A 1024 -11.07 15.70 2.14
N LYS A 1025 -12.37 15.88 1.90
CA LYS A 1025 -13.44 15.72 2.92
C LYS A 1025 -14.76 15.28 2.28
N THR A 1026 -14.86 14.00 1.92
CA THR A 1026 -16.04 13.40 1.25
C THR A 1026 -17.13 12.89 2.21
N ARG A 1027 -16.89 12.93 3.53
CA ARG A 1027 -17.87 12.52 4.55
C ARG A 1027 -18.49 13.69 5.29
N GLY A 1028 -19.71 13.52 5.80
CA GLY A 1028 -20.46 14.51 6.56
C GLY A 1028 -21.23 15.53 5.71
N TRP A 1029 -21.45 15.24 4.43
CA TRP A 1029 -22.32 16.03 3.54
C TRP A 1029 -23.62 15.27 3.28
N SER A 1030 -24.67 15.99 2.91
CA SER A 1030 -25.94 15.41 2.46
C SER A 1030 -26.60 16.33 1.43
N VAL A 1031 -27.84 16.02 1.04
CA VAL A 1031 -28.67 16.81 0.14
C VAL A 1031 -29.97 17.23 0.83
N SER A 1032 -30.51 18.38 0.42
CA SER A 1032 -31.78 18.91 0.90
C SER A 1032 -32.69 19.21 -0.28
N LEU A 1033 -33.98 18.91 -0.16
CA LEU A 1033 -34.98 19.19 -1.19
C LEU A 1033 -35.68 20.52 -0.87
N PHE A 1034 -35.82 21.37 -1.89
CA PHE A 1034 -36.55 22.63 -1.78
C PHE A 1034 -37.89 22.55 -2.52
N THR A 1035 -38.99 22.61 -1.76
CA THR A 1035 -40.36 22.52 -2.28
C THR A 1035 -41.02 23.90 -2.41
N GLY A 1036 -40.26 24.90 -2.85
CA GLY A 1036 -40.73 26.26 -3.15
C GLY A 1036 -40.96 27.17 -1.93
N ASN A 1037 -41.50 26.62 -0.84
CA ASN A 1037 -41.72 27.33 0.44
C ASN A 1037 -40.94 26.72 1.63
N THR A 1038 -40.46 25.49 1.50
CA THR A 1038 -39.86 24.71 2.59
C THR A 1038 -38.63 23.95 2.12
N TRP A 1039 -37.67 23.78 3.04
CA TRP A 1039 -36.53 22.86 2.87
C TRP A 1039 -36.78 21.59 3.69
N GLN A 1040 -36.49 20.43 3.11
CA GLN A 1040 -36.43 19.14 3.79
C GLN A 1040 -34.99 18.63 3.71
N ASP A 1041 -34.36 18.45 4.87
CA ASP A 1041 -32.98 18.00 4.99
C ASP A 1041 -32.91 16.47 5.15
N LEU A 1042 -32.12 15.80 4.32
CA LEU A 1042 -31.90 14.35 4.40
C LEU A 1042 -30.73 14.04 5.33
N LEU A 1043 -30.85 13.03 6.21
CA LEU A 1043 -29.68 12.50 6.92
C LEU A 1043 -28.75 11.80 5.92
N GLY A 1044 -27.43 11.95 6.07
CA GLY A 1044 -26.47 11.43 5.07
C GLY A 1044 -26.52 9.90 4.83
N CYS A 1045 -27.04 9.15 5.80
CA CYS A 1045 -27.29 7.71 5.73
C CYS A 1045 -28.57 7.33 4.96
N ASP A 1046 -29.52 8.25 4.81
CA ASP A 1046 -30.83 7.98 4.23
C ASP A 1046 -30.79 8.07 2.69
N PHE A 1047 -31.74 7.42 2.03
CA PHE A 1047 -31.75 7.28 0.57
C PHE A 1047 -32.30 8.53 -0.12
N VAL A 1048 -31.59 9.04 -1.14
CA VAL A 1048 -31.96 10.27 -1.87
C VAL A 1048 -33.36 10.22 -2.47
N LEU A 1049 -33.82 9.02 -2.86
CA LEU A 1049 -35.14 8.84 -3.46
C LEU A 1049 -36.24 8.60 -2.43
N ASP A 1050 -35.93 8.39 -1.15
CA ASP A 1050 -36.94 8.39 -0.07
C ASP A 1050 -37.38 9.83 0.25
N LEU A 1051 -36.46 10.80 0.18
CA LEU A 1051 -36.79 12.25 0.26
C LEU A 1051 -37.78 12.70 -0.83
N ILE A 1052 -37.73 12.06 -2.00
CA ILE A 1052 -38.67 12.30 -3.11
C ILE A 1052 -39.94 11.47 -2.90
N GLY A 1053 -39.83 10.23 -2.44
CA GLY A 1053 -40.96 9.33 -2.20
C GLY A 1053 -41.83 9.70 -0.99
N GLU A 1054 -41.36 10.54 -0.07
CA GLU A 1054 -42.17 11.16 0.99
C GLU A 1054 -43.09 12.28 0.44
N MET A 1055 -42.72 12.88 -0.69
CA MET A 1055 -43.44 13.98 -1.35
C MET A 1055 -44.40 13.53 -2.46
N GLU A 1056 -44.31 12.27 -2.91
CA GLU A 1056 -45.11 11.67 -4.00
C GLU A 1056 -46.25 10.76 -3.50
#